data_AF-A0AAU2EA71-F1
#
_entry.id   AF-A0AAU2EA71-F1
#
_cell.length_a   1.000
_cell.length_b   1.000
_cell.length_c   1.000
_cell.angle_alpha   90.00
_cell.angle_beta   90.00
_cell.angle_gamma   90.00
#
_symmetry.space_group_name_H-M   'P 1'
#
loop_
_entity.id
_entity.type
_entity.pdbx_description
1 polymer ?
#
loop_
_entity_poly.entity_id
_entity_poly.type
_entity_poly.pdbx_seq_one_letter_code
_entity_poly.pdbx_strand_id
1 'polypeptide(L)'
;MRSRVLASKRSADRKSPGGRRWEILVGALAASWIVPFALDALNLDIVLIPIFVLAIGSVLRTGGGLLDRLVIATLVLCGGVLALGLVMSFWPWGLAPVPTAGLILSTVSLVAWIGRRRPRLPLRFRTSDLMIVGTVAVVWHYIHHPLVGRSLQDRLPFVLSVEDRFIHFSIFDAVHQLGGYPFLDQTAGKLLLKTPTEAVYPQGSHFLLAWFDVFARSATDLGDSVAAYNRYYLYVLASFAVLCGLIVWGARWIGGPRLTGWRTAVVCTAVAGLVVTSPLAGMIRVGFDSQIGGLLFLTAAIPLIVRPAMGWGTYASVSAAALVAVAYTYNILAAFVGVALVVGALVYRKRQARHRWWLYAVQVVGAAVAVIPSLLSVLADFDVESQAQARGMYLAFDRSLLVGLAALVVVVVLMPGNRRTGVSQALLLTVAGGAFVIGVFGAWQMHTIGNLSYYFEKLAVGGLVIVIMGIGAAGTLLRRFGPSTRPFGRGWWTEAVASVAALAAGLSLFGGVQWGVPSVAAGPTAFQSSELVAWSRGKGGDLGPAAKMLINRDMKRVKAPTPVIALYSNDGYLNWRVSFLAVTLTNKSGVSAAYDDLLNVFIGAAPVEKAQWDNSFGALTRVLNRVQDKEVVLLVADRPTAERLRHDLPAVVTDKKVTVLDAPFPG
;
A
#
# COMPACT_ATOMS: atom_id res chain seq x y z
N MET A 1 80.71 -1.12 13.78
CA MET A 1 81.09 -1.68 12.47
C MET A 1 80.13 -2.82 12.10
N ARG A 2 79.39 -2.66 10.98
CA ARG A 2 78.77 -3.68 10.08
C ARG A 2 78.04 -4.89 10.73
N SER A 3 76.70 -4.89 10.79
CA SER A 3 75.72 -5.25 9.74
C SER A 3 75.53 -6.77 9.50
N ARG A 4 74.33 -7.29 9.76
CA ARG A 4 73.52 -8.08 8.79
C ARG A 4 72.12 -8.37 9.37
N VAL A 5 71.17 -7.53 9.00
CA VAL A 5 69.74 -7.78 9.11
C VAL A 5 69.33 -8.59 7.87
N LEU A 6 68.92 -9.84 8.06
CA LEU A 6 68.33 -10.67 7.02
C LEU A 6 66.86 -10.25 6.82
N ALA A 7 66.64 -9.34 5.87
CA ALA A 7 65.32 -9.04 5.35
C ALA A 7 64.88 -10.17 4.40
N SER A 8 63.92 -10.98 4.85
CA SER A 8 63.28 -11.98 3.99
C SER A 8 62.45 -11.28 2.91
N LYS A 9 62.81 -11.51 1.64
CA LYS A 9 61.98 -11.21 0.46
C LYS A 9 60.67 -12.00 0.55
N ARG A 10 59.61 -11.37 1.07
CA ARG A 10 58.23 -11.73 0.70
C ARG A 10 57.92 -11.02 -0.60
N SER A 11 58.07 -11.74 -1.72
CA SER A 11 57.56 -11.34 -3.02
C SER A 11 56.05 -11.11 -2.89
N ALA A 12 55.70 -9.83 -2.93
CA ALA A 12 54.33 -9.37 -2.97
C ALA A 12 53.75 -9.73 -4.35
N ASP A 13 53.10 -10.89 -4.42
CA ASP A 13 52.17 -11.22 -5.50
C ASP A 13 50.88 -10.40 -5.28
N ARG A 14 51.01 -9.07 -5.43
CA ARG A 14 49.88 -8.15 -5.50
C ARG A 14 49.19 -8.41 -6.82
N LYS A 15 48.27 -9.38 -6.85
CA LYS A 15 47.22 -9.45 -7.87
C LYS A 15 46.63 -8.04 -8.00
N SER A 16 46.93 -7.38 -9.10
CA SER A 16 46.36 -6.10 -9.45
C SER A 16 44.84 -6.20 -9.31
N PRO A 17 44.16 -5.24 -8.66
CA PRO A 17 42.71 -5.26 -8.58
C PRO A 17 42.18 -5.22 -10.01
N GLY A 18 41.63 -6.35 -10.47
CA GLY A 18 41.24 -6.57 -11.86
C GLY A 18 40.50 -5.36 -12.43
N GLY A 19 40.99 -4.86 -13.57
CA GLY A 19 40.44 -3.71 -14.26
C GLY A 19 38.95 -3.87 -14.58
N ARG A 20 38.27 -2.74 -14.83
CA ARG A 20 36.87 -2.72 -15.29
C ARG A 20 36.78 -3.49 -16.61
N ARG A 21 36.28 -4.72 -16.57
CA ARG A 21 36.07 -5.55 -17.76
C ARG A 21 34.82 -5.04 -18.48
N TRP A 22 35.02 -4.25 -19.53
CA TRP A 22 33.93 -3.70 -20.35
C TRP A 22 33.08 -4.80 -21.00
N GLU A 23 33.69 -5.93 -21.36
CA GLU A 23 32.99 -7.12 -21.88
C GLU A 23 31.85 -7.58 -20.95
N ILE A 24 32.08 -7.58 -19.63
CA ILE A 24 31.06 -7.98 -18.65
C ILE A 24 29.91 -6.97 -18.63
N LEU A 25 30.21 -5.68 -18.75
CA LEU A 25 29.18 -4.65 -18.81
C LEU A 25 28.36 -4.77 -20.09
N VAL A 26 29.02 -4.92 -21.24
CA VAL A 26 28.34 -5.08 -22.54
C VAL A 26 27.44 -6.31 -22.53
N GLY A 27 27.93 -7.46 -22.06
CA GLY A 27 27.11 -8.67 -21.91
C GLY A 27 25.93 -8.47 -20.95
N ALA A 28 26.14 -7.79 -19.82
CA ALA A 28 25.06 -7.50 -18.87
C ALA A 28 24.02 -6.52 -19.42
N LEU A 29 24.44 -5.51 -20.18
CA LEU A 29 23.54 -4.57 -20.85
C LEU A 29 22.75 -5.27 -21.96
N ALA A 30 23.38 -6.11 -22.78
CA ALA A 30 22.69 -6.92 -23.78
C ALA A 30 21.65 -7.85 -23.12
N ALA A 31 22.04 -8.58 -22.07
CA ALA A 31 21.14 -9.44 -21.31
C ALA A 31 19.98 -8.67 -20.67
N SER A 32 20.19 -7.40 -20.28
CA SER A 32 19.15 -6.55 -19.70
C SER A 32 17.97 -6.32 -20.66
N TRP A 33 18.18 -6.44 -21.98
CA TRP A 33 17.13 -6.28 -22.99
C TRP A 33 16.66 -7.61 -23.59
N ILE A 34 17.58 -8.55 -23.81
CA ILE A 34 17.25 -9.88 -24.36
C ILE A 34 16.35 -10.67 -23.40
N VAL A 35 16.62 -10.62 -22.09
CA VAL A 35 15.84 -11.38 -21.09
C VAL A 35 14.39 -10.89 -21.02
N PRO A 36 14.10 -9.58 -20.87
CA PRO A 36 12.72 -9.10 -20.94
C PRO A 36 12.03 -9.41 -22.26
N PHE A 37 12.71 -9.22 -23.40
CA PHE A 37 12.13 -9.53 -24.70
C PHE A 37 11.74 -11.01 -24.83
N ALA A 38 12.61 -11.93 -24.37
CA ALA A 38 12.31 -13.35 -24.39
C ALA A 38 11.18 -13.75 -23.43
N LEU A 39 11.07 -13.11 -22.26
CA LEU A 39 10.00 -13.39 -21.30
C LEU A 39 8.65 -12.84 -21.78
N ASP A 40 8.64 -11.64 -22.37
CA ASP A 40 7.45 -11.03 -22.98
C ASP A 40 6.93 -11.89 -24.14
N ALA A 41 7.82 -12.32 -25.04
CA ALA A 41 7.48 -13.24 -26.14
C ALA A 41 6.91 -14.60 -25.67
N LEU A 42 7.17 -14.99 -24.42
CA LEU A 42 6.66 -16.23 -23.81
C LEU A 42 5.48 -16.00 -22.87
N ASN A 43 5.00 -14.76 -22.71
CA ASN A 43 3.99 -14.36 -21.72
C ASN A 43 4.39 -14.73 -20.27
N LEU A 44 5.66 -14.53 -19.92
CA LEU A 44 6.26 -14.85 -18.61
C LEU A 44 6.83 -13.61 -17.91
N ASP A 45 6.30 -12.42 -18.19
CA ASP A 45 6.81 -11.17 -17.62
C ASP A 45 6.74 -11.11 -16.09
N ILE A 46 5.83 -11.86 -15.48
CA ILE A 46 5.72 -11.95 -14.02
C ILE A 46 7.02 -12.43 -13.36
N VAL A 47 7.86 -13.18 -14.09
CA VAL A 47 9.18 -13.63 -13.63
C VAL A 47 10.19 -12.47 -13.55
N LEU A 48 9.97 -11.38 -14.27
CA LEU A 48 10.81 -10.19 -14.19
C LEU A 48 10.73 -9.52 -12.82
N ILE A 49 9.58 -9.57 -12.14
CA ILE A 49 9.40 -9.00 -10.80
C ILE A 49 10.41 -9.57 -9.79
N PRO A 50 10.48 -10.90 -9.55
CA PRO A 50 11.52 -11.46 -8.69
C PRO A 50 12.94 -11.25 -9.24
N ILE A 51 13.15 -11.23 -10.57
CA ILE A 51 14.46 -10.92 -11.16
C ILE A 51 14.91 -9.51 -10.77
N PHE A 52 14.04 -8.49 -10.83
CA PHE A 52 14.39 -7.12 -10.44
C PHE A 52 14.80 -7.04 -8.97
N VAL A 53 14.00 -7.65 -8.08
CA VAL A 53 14.26 -7.65 -6.63
C VAL A 53 15.57 -8.36 -6.33
N LEU A 54 15.85 -9.50 -6.97
CA LEU A 54 17.10 -10.24 -6.79
C LEU A 54 18.29 -9.49 -7.38
N ALA A 55 18.16 -8.86 -8.55
CA ALA A 55 19.20 -8.09 -9.19
C ALA A 55 19.61 -6.90 -8.31
N ILE A 56 18.64 -6.08 -7.87
CA ILE A 56 18.86 -4.97 -6.93
C ILE A 56 19.46 -5.50 -5.62
N GLY A 57 18.86 -6.54 -5.05
CA GLY A 57 19.32 -7.18 -3.81
C GLY A 57 20.77 -7.66 -3.89
N SER A 58 21.20 -8.19 -5.04
CA SER A 58 22.55 -8.70 -5.26
C SER A 58 23.62 -7.60 -5.26
N VAL A 59 23.23 -6.35 -5.56
CA VAL A 59 24.11 -5.18 -5.62
C VAL A 59 24.11 -4.43 -4.29
N LEU A 60 23.03 -4.51 -3.51
CA LEU A 60 22.98 -3.94 -2.16
C LEU A 60 24.04 -4.59 -1.25
N ARG A 61 24.41 -3.91 -0.16
CA ARG A 61 25.37 -4.41 0.86
C ARG A 61 24.82 -4.26 2.30
N THR A 62 23.51 -4.41 2.47
CA THR A 62 22.82 -4.19 3.74
C THR A 62 21.75 -5.25 4.01
N GLY A 63 21.41 -5.50 5.28
CA GLY A 63 20.48 -6.55 5.67
C GLY A 63 21.21 -7.81 6.13
N GLY A 64 20.76 -8.35 7.26
CA GLY A 64 21.45 -9.41 7.99
C GLY A 64 21.03 -10.84 7.60
N GLY A 65 20.11 -10.96 6.63
CA GLY A 65 19.61 -12.20 6.03
C GLY A 65 19.00 -11.91 4.65
N LEU A 66 18.44 -12.94 4.00
CA LEU A 66 17.81 -12.83 2.68
C LEU A 66 16.57 -11.93 2.73
N LEU A 67 15.65 -12.15 3.66
CA LEU A 67 14.40 -11.37 3.74
C LEU A 67 14.65 -9.87 3.88
N ASP A 68 15.57 -9.48 4.79
CA ASP A 68 16.01 -8.09 4.94
C ASP A 68 16.48 -7.47 3.62
N ARG A 69 17.19 -8.27 2.81
CA ARG A 69 17.70 -7.85 1.52
C ARG A 69 16.58 -7.57 0.54
N LEU A 70 15.63 -8.50 0.47
CA LEU A 70 14.50 -8.44 -0.44
C LEU A 70 13.60 -7.25 -0.09
N VAL A 71 13.28 -7.03 1.20
CA VAL A 71 12.49 -5.87 1.62
C VAL A 71 13.11 -4.54 1.17
N ILE A 72 14.42 -4.37 1.39
CA ILE A 72 15.12 -3.13 1.00
C ILE A 72 15.20 -3.02 -0.54
N ALA A 73 15.42 -4.12 -1.24
CA ALA A 73 15.45 -4.14 -2.70
C ALA A 73 14.09 -3.79 -3.31
N THR A 74 13.00 -4.34 -2.77
CA THR A 74 11.62 -4.03 -3.16
C THR A 74 11.29 -2.56 -2.90
N LEU A 75 11.68 -2.00 -1.75
CA LEU A 75 11.48 -0.57 -1.47
C LEU A 75 12.20 0.32 -2.50
N VAL A 76 13.45 -0.02 -2.85
CA VAL A 76 14.22 0.71 -3.87
C VAL A 76 13.58 0.55 -5.25
N LEU A 77 13.12 -0.66 -5.59
CA LEU A 77 12.41 -0.92 -6.85
C LEU A 77 11.15 -0.08 -6.95
N CYS A 78 10.26 -0.16 -5.96
CA CYS A 78 8.99 0.57 -5.95
C CYS A 78 9.21 2.09 -6.00
N GLY A 79 10.10 2.65 -5.16
CA GLY A 79 10.41 4.08 -5.20
C GLY A 79 11.05 4.52 -6.52
N GLY A 80 11.89 3.66 -7.11
CA GLY A 80 12.49 3.90 -8.42
C GLY A 80 11.48 3.84 -9.57
N VAL A 81 10.57 2.86 -9.56
CA VAL A 81 9.49 2.71 -10.54
C VAL A 81 8.52 3.88 -10.45
N LEU A 82 8.19 4.34 -9.25
CA LEU A 82 7.34 5.52 -9.05
C LEU A 82 7.97 6.79 -9.65
N ALA A 83 9.27 7.01 -9.43
CA ALA A 83 9.99 8.10 -10.07
C ALA A 83 10.09 7.92 -11.59
N LEU A 84 10.34 6.69 -12.04
CA LEU A 84 10.40 6.35 -13.47
C LEU A 84 9.04 6.57 -14.14
N GLY A 85 7.93 6.41 -13.43
CA GLY A 85 6.58 6.69 -13.93
C GLY A 85 6.41 8.11 -14.45
N LEU A 86 7.16 9.08 -13.94
CA LEU A 86 7.19 10.44 -14.50
C LEU A 86 7.71 10.43 -15.94
N VAL A 87 8.76 9.65 -16.21
CA VAL A 87 9.30 9.47 -17.57
C VAL A 87 8.35 8.63 -18.41
N MET A 88 7.75 7.59 -17.83
CA MET A 88 6.81 6.71 -18.55
C MET A 88 5.58 7.47 -19.06
N SER A 89 5.20 8.54 -18.38
CA SER A 89 4.06 9.37 -18.76
C SER A 89 4.29 10.20 -20.03
N PHE A 90 5.55 10.34 -20.48
CA PHE A 90 5.89 11.15 -21.67
C PHE A 90 6.57 10.33 -22.78
N TRP A 91 7.05 9.13 -22.48
CA TRP A 91 7.74 8.31 -23.47
C TRP A 91 6.72 7.52 -24.34
N PRO A 92 7.08 7.07 -25.54
CA PRO A 92 6.12 6.43 -26.45
C PRO A 92 5.70 5.01 -26.05
N TRP A 93 6.35 4.40 -25.04
CA TRP A 93 6.14 2.99 -24.70
C TRP A 93 5.20 2.75 -23.50
N GLY A 94 4.73 3.81 -22.83
CA GLY A 94 3.86 3.70 -21.65
C GLY A 94 4.35 2.68 -20.61
N LEU A 95 3.50 1.75 -20.21
CA LEU A 95 3.83 0.70 -19.24
C LEU A 95 4.42 -0.58 -19.86
N ALA A 96 4.78 -0.58 -21.15
CA ALA A 96 5.22 -1.79 -21.84
C ALA A 96 6.35 -2.51 -21.08
N PRO A 97 6.27 -3.84 -20.90
CA PRO A 97 7.12 -4.58 -19.99
C PRO A 97 8.58 -4.58 -20.44
N VAL A 98 8.85 -4.77 -21.74
CA VAL A 98 10.22 -4.84 -22.30
C VAL A 98 11.04 -3.56 -22.07
N PRO A 99 10.62 -2.36 -22.52
CA PRO A 99 11.42 -1.14 -22.33
C PRO A 99 11.59 -0.78 -20.85
N THR A 100 10.55 -1.00 -20.05
CA THR A 100 10.59 -0.76 -18.61
C THR A 100 11.60 -1.68 -17.91
N ALA A 101 11.52 -2.98 -18.17
CA ALA A 101 12.42 -3.98 -17.62
C ALA A 101 13.87 -3.76 -18.10
N GLY A 102 14.04 -3.46 -19.38
CA GLY A 102 15.32 -3.14 -20.01
C GLY A 102 16.04 -1.99 -19.31
N LEU A 103 15.31 -0.91 -19.04
CA LEU A 103 15.85 0.25 -18.34
C LEU A 103 16.21 -0.05 -16.88
N ILE A 104 15.35 -0.76 -16.13
CA ILE A 104 15.61 -1.14 -14.73
C ILE A 104 16.86 -2.02 -14.64
N LEU A 105 16.94 -3.07 -15.46
CA LEU A 105 18.08 -4.00 -15.46
C LEU A 105 19.37 -3.34 -15.95
N SER A 106 19.29 -2.47 -16.96
CA SER A 106 20.45 -1.69 -17.43
C SER A 106 20.98 -0.78 -16.34
N THR A 107 20.08 -0.13 -15.58
CA THR A 107 20.45 0.73 -14.45
C THR A 107 21.15 -0.07 -13.35
N VAL A 108 20.62 -1.23 -12.98
CA VAL A 108 21.25 -2.11 -11.98
C VAL A 108 22.63 -2.58 -12.45
N SER A 109 22.77 -2.97 -13.72
CA SER A 109 24.03 -3.40 -14.33
C SER A 109 25.08 -2.28 -14.32
N LEU A 110 24.68 -1.06 -14.71
CA LEU A 110 25.55 0.12 -14.70
C LEU A 110 25.97 0.49 -13.27
N VAL A 111 25.04 0.50 -12.31
CA VAL A 111 25.34 0.79 -10.90
C VAL A 111 26.28 -0.27 -10.31
N ALA A 112 26.08 -1.54 -10.62
CA ALA A 112 26.96 -2.62 -10.20
C ALA A 112 28.38 -2.42 -10.75
N TRP A 113 28.50 -2.08 -12.03
CA TRP A 113 29.78 -1.86 -12.70
C TRP A 113 30.52 -0.60 -12.19
N ILE A 114 29.83 0.55 -12.11
CA ILE A 114 30.39 1.80 -11.58
C ILE A 114 30.86 1.59 -10.13
N GLY A 115 30.01 0.96 -9.32
CA GLY A 115 30.27 0.66 -7.92
C GLY A 115 31.25 -0.50 -7.69
N ARG A 116 31.76 -1.14 -8.75
CA ARG A 116 32.63 -2.33 -8.70
C ARG A 116 32.06 -3.44 -7.80
N ARG A 117 30.74 -3.62 -7.82
CA ARG A 117 30.02 -4.57 -6.97
C ARG A 117 29.76 -5.86 -7.74
N ARG A 118 30.31 -6.97 -7.23
CA ARG A 118 29.96 -8.31 -7.73
C ARG A 118 28.57 -8.73 -7.21
N PRO A 119 27.66 -9.27 -8.03
CA PRO A 119 26.37 -9.77 -7.56
C PRO A 119 26.55 -10.76 -6.40
N ARG A 120 25.91 -10.50 -5.25
CA ARG A 120 25.93 -11.40 -4.09
C ARG A 120 24.70 -11.21 -3.22
N LEU A 121 23.99 -12.30 -2.97
CA LEU A 121 22.88 -12.37 -2.01
C LEU A 121 23.31 -13.10 -0.74
N PRO A 122 22.86 -12.65 0.44
CA PRO A 122 22.97 -13.46 1.65
C PRO A 122 21.94 -14.61 1.56
N LEU A 123 22.41 -15.86 1.62
CA LEU A 123 21.53 -17.04 1.64
C LEU A 123 21.04 -17.39 3.05
N ARG A 124 21.37 -16.58 4.06
CA ARG A 124 21.00 -16.84 5.45
C ARG A 124 19.52 -16.52 5.67
N PHE A 125 18.76 -17.53 6.08
CA PHE A 125 17.39 -17.41 6.56
C PHE A 125 17.37 -17.53 8.10
N ARG A 126 16.56 -16.70 8.77
CA ARG A 126 16.40 -16.67 10.23
C ARG A 126 15.06 -17.26 10.61
N THR A 127 14.95 -17.89 11.77
CA THR A 127 13.65 -18.37 12.28
C THR A 127 12.63 -17.25 12.43
N SER A 128 13.06 -16.02 12.72
CA SER A 128 12.17 -14.85 12.73
C SER A 128 11.66 -14.42 11.36
N ASP A 129 12.28 -14.86 10.26
CA ASP A 129 11.72 -14.69 8.91
C ASP A 129 10.43 -15.53 8.77
N LEU A 130 10.34 -16.70 9.42
CA LEU A 130 9.11 -17.51 9.46
C LEU A 130 7.96 -16.78 10.15
N MET A 131 8.24 -15.99 11.19
CA MET A 131 7.19 -15.23 11.88
C MET A 131 6.63 -14.12 10.98
N ILE A 132 7.50 -13.48 10.20
CA ILE A 132 7.10 -12.44 9.24
C ILE A 132 6.28 -13.05 8.11
N VAL A 133 6.81 -14.09 7.44
CA VAL A 133 6.10 -14.78 6.35
C VAL A 133 4.83 -15.46 6.85
N GLY A 134 4.85 -16.04 8.06
CA GLY A 134 3.69 -16.62 8.71
C GLY A 134 2.61 -15.59 9.01
N THR A 135 2.98 -14.38 9.42
CA THR A 135 2.01 -13.27 9.59
C THR A 135 1.35 -12.93 8.26
N VAL A 136 2.13 -12.82 7.16
CA VAL A 136 1.58 -12.58 5.81
C VAL A 136 0.62 -13.71 5.43
N ALA A 137 1.02 -14.97 5.62
CA ALA A 137 0.20 -16.13 5.26
C ALA A 137 -1.11 -16.22 6.06
N VAL A 138 -1.05 -15.97 7.38
CA VAL A 138 -2.25 -15.95 8.24
C VAL A 138 -3.17 -14.83 7.84
N VAL A 139 -2.67 -13.60 7.70
CA VAL A 139 -3.51 -12.46 7.30
C VAL A 139 -4.13 -12.70 5.93
N TRP A 140 -3.35 -13.16 4.95
CA TRP A 140 -3.84 -13.53 3.62
C TRP A 140 -4.96 -14.57 3.70
N HIS A 141 -4.77 -15.64 4.48
CA HIS A 141 -5.78 -16.67 4.67
C HIS A 141 -7.12 -16.06 5.13
N TYR A 142 -7.11 -15.22 6.17
CA TYR A 142 -8.34 -14.61 6.71
C TYR A 142 -8.99 -13.60 5.77
N ILE A 143 -8.21 -12.73 5.11
CA ILE A 143 -8.78 -11.69 4.23
C ILE A 143 -9.28 -12.26 2.89
N HIS A 144 -8.64 -13.31 2.38
CA HIS A 144 -9.03 -13.97 1.15
C HIS A 144 -10.18 -14.97 1.34
N HIS A 145 -10.37 -15.49 2.57
CA HIS A 145 -11.37 -16.51 2.90
C HIS A 145 -12.77 -16.23 2.32
N PRO A 146 -13.35 -15.01 2.41
CA PRO A 146 -14.69 -14.75 1.87
C PRO A 146 -14.83 -14.95 0.36
N LEU A 147 -13.72 -14.94 -0.39
CA LEU A 147 -13.69 -15.03 -1.85
C LEU A 147 -13.47 -16.46 -2.37
N VAL A 148 -13.06 -17.39 -1.51
CA VAL A 148 -12.75 -18.78 -1.88
C VAL A 148 -14.01 -19.48 -2.37
N GLY A 149 -13.90 -20.21 -3.48
CA GLY A 149 -15.01 -20.97 -4.07
C GLY A 149 -16.06 -20.14 -4.83
N ARG A 150 -15.94 -18.81 -4.85
CA ARG A 150 -16.84 -17.91 -5.59
C ARG A 150 -16.36 -17.67 -7.02
N SER A 151 -17.31 -17.55 -7.95
CA SER A 151 -17.04 -17.06 -9.31
C SER A 151 -16.55 -15.61 -9.29
N LEU A 152 -15.96 -15.12 -10.39
CA LEU A 152 -15.51 -13.71 -10.46
C LEU A 152 -16.68 -12.74 -10.24
N GLN A 153 -17.85 -13.04 -10.81
CA GLN A 153 -19.06 -12.22 -10.66
C GLN A 153 -19.56 -12.24 -9.20
N ASP A 154 -19.55 -13.39 -8.54
CA ASP A 154 -19.99 -13.53 -7.14
C ASP A 154 -19.02 -12.89 -6.13
N ARG A 155 -17.80 -12.55 -6.54
CA ARG A 155 -16.85 -11.78 -5.73
C ARG A 155 -17.12 -10.28 -5.82
N LEU A 156 -17.68 -9.79 -6.92
CA LEU A 156 -17.90 -8.36 -7.13
C LEU A 156 -18.68 -7.69 -5.98
N PRO A 157 -19.71 -8.29 -5.37
CA PRO A 157 -20.37 -7.67 -4.22
C PRO A 157 -19.42 -7.31 -3.06
N PHE A 158 -18.38 -8.11 -2.80
CA PHE A 158 -17.34 -7.85 -1.80
C PHE A 158 -16.33 -6.80 -2.24
N VAL A 159 -16.07 -6.80 -3.54
CA VAL A 159 -15.07 -5.96 -4.20
C VAL A 159 -15.62 -4.53 -4.39
N LEU A 160 -16.90 -4.41 -4.74
CA LEU A 160 -17.66 -3.19 -5.06
C LEU A 160 -18.44 -2.69 -3.83
N SER A 161 -17.96 -3.01 -2.64
CA SER A 161 -18.70 -2.78 -1.41
C SER A 161 -18.69 -1.32 -0.98
N VAL A 162 -17.73 -0.49 -1.43
CA VAL A 162 -17.51 0.86 -0.91
C VAL A 162 -17.03 1.83 -1.99
N GLU A 163 -17.55 3.06 -1.93
CA GLU A 163 -17.28 4.18 -2.85
C GLU A 163 -15.79 4.40 -3.15
N ASP A 164 -14.96 4.56 -2.11
CA ASP A 164 -13.53 4.88 -2.22
C ASP A 164 -12.78 3.85 -3.10
N ARG A 165 -13.20 2.59 -3.05
CA ARG A 165 -12.58 1.52 -3.84
C ARG A 165 -12.88 1.64 -5.33
N PHE A 166 -14.06 2.10 -5.72
CA PHE A 166 -14.39 2.33 -7.14
C PHE A 166 -13.58 3.46 -7.72
N ILE A 167 -13.42 4.53 -6.95
CA ILE A 167 -12.58 5.66 -7.32
C ILE A 167 -11.14 5.17 -7.51
N HIS A 168 -10.62 4.39 -6.57
CA HIS A 168 -9.28 3.83 -6.68
C HIS A 168 -9.10 2.86 -7.85
N PHE A 169 -10.09 2.00 -8.15
CA PHE A 169 -10.04 1.17 -9.35
C PHE A 169 -10.06 2.01 -10.64
N SER A 170 -10.84 3.09 -10.67
CA SER A 170 -10.91 3.97 -11.84
C SER A 170 -9.58 4.69 -12.10
N ILE A 171 -8.84 5.04 -11.04
CA ILE A 171 -7.46 5.54 -11.16
C ILE A 171 -6.53 4.46 -11.73
N PHE A 172 -6.63 3.22 -11.23
CA PHE A 172 -5.85 2.10 -11.74
C PHE A 172 -6.11 1.84 -13.24
N ASP A 173 -7.37 1.88 -13.66
CA ASP A 173 -7.76 1.80 -15.07
C ASP A 173 -7.22 2.99 -15.89
N ALA A 174 -7.38 4.21 -15.39
CA ALA A 174 -6.85 5.40 -16.07
C ALA A 174 -5.33 5.32 -16.28
N VAL A 175 -4.57 4.76 -15.33
CA VAL A 175 -3.13 4.51 -15.51
C VAL A 175 -2.86 3.50 -16.64
N HIS A 176 -3.66 2.43 -16.76
CA HIS A 176 -3.57 1.50 -17.90
C HIS A 176 -3.85 2.18 -19.23
N GLN A 177 -4.91 2.99 -19.30
CA GLN A 177 -5.32 3.68 -20.53
C GLN A 177 -4.31 4.74 -20.99
N LEU A 178 -3.71 5.47 -20.04
CA LEU A 178 -2.75 6.54 -20.33
C LEU A 178 -1.30 6.04 -20.45
N GLY A 179 -1.00 4.86 -19.92
CA GLY A 179 0.37 4.34 -19.86
C GLY A 179 1.29 5.11 -18.90
N GLY A 180 0.72 5.91 -18.00
CA GLY A 180 1.45 6.88 -17.17
C GLY A 180 0.60 7.42 -16.03
N TYR A 181 1.04 8.52 -15.41
CA TYR A 181 0.29 9.21 -14.37
C TYR A 181 -0.79 10.13 -14.96
N PRO A 182 -2.08 9.91 -14.65
CA PRO A 182 -3.16 10.82 -15.04
C PRO A 182 -2.91 12.29 -14.67
N PHE A 183 -2.22 12.58 -13.56
CA PHE A 183 -1.99 13.97 -13.18
C PHE A 183 -1.08 14.75 -14.14
N LEU A 184 -0.31 14.07 -15.01
CA LEU A 184 0.55 14.68 -16.03
C LEU A 184 -0.18 14.92 -17.37
N ASP A 185 -1.31 14.25 -17.61
CA ASP A 185 -2.20 14.48 -18.74
C ASP A 185 -3.60 14.86 -18.23
N GLN A 186 -3.73 16.11 -17.78
CA GLN A 186 -4.99 16.62 -17.23
C GLN A 186 -6.13 16.60 -18.26
N THR A 187 -5.85 16.69 -19.56
CA THR A 187 -6.91 16.67 -20.57
C THR A 187 -7.56 15.30 -20.66
N ALA A 188 -6.75 14.23 -20.75
CA ALA A 188 -7.28 12.88 -20.77
C ALA A 188 -7.71 12.41 -19.37
N GLY A 189 -6.97 12.77 -18.34
CA GLY A 189 -7.25 12.41 -16.95
C GLY A 189 -8.62 12.89 -16.46
N LYS A 190 -9.03 14.12 -16.80
CA LYS A 190 -10.34 14.68 -16.42
C LYS A 190 -11.53 14.02 -17.13
N LEU A 191 -11.30 13.29 -18.22
CA LEU A 191 -12.35 12.52 -18.89
C LEU A 191 -12.60 11.18 -18.18
N LEU A 192 -11.59 10.64 -17.53
CA LEU A 192 -11.62 9.31 -16.89
C LEU A 192 -11.88 9.40 -15.38
N LEU A 193 -11.40 10.46 -14.74
CA LEU A 193 -11.39 10.62 -13.29
C LEU A 193 -12.27 11.78 -12.85
N LYS A 194 -12.85 11.63 -11.66
CA LYS A 194 -13.57 12.70 -10.99
C LYS A 194 -12.63 13.89 -10.73
N THR A 195 -13.17 15.08 -10.87
CA THR A 195 -12.44 16.34 -10.69
C THR A 195 -13.07 17.15 -9.57
N PRO A 196 -12.29 17.96 -8.83
CA PRO A 196 -10.87 18.23 -9.05
C PRO A 196 -9.92 17.19 -8.45
N THR A 197 -10.36 16.44 -7.43
CA THR A 197 -9.47 15.70 -6.53
C THR A 197 -8.79 14.51 -7.17
N GLU A 198 -9.53 13.65 -7.86
CA GLU A 198 -9.04 12.34 -8.29
C GLU A 198 -8.07 12.45 -9.47
N ALA A 199 -8.29 13.44 -10.34
CA ALA A 199 -7.42 13.76 -11.47
C ALA A 199 -6.03 14.28 -11.06
N VAL A 200 -5.91 14.85 -9.85
CA VAL A 200 -4.65 15.42 -9.33
C VAL A 200 -4.13 14.71 -8.07
N TYR A 201 -4.84 13.69 -7.61
CA TYR A 201 -4.50 12.88 -6.44
C TYR A 201 -3.12 12.21 -6.59
N PRO A 202 -2.37 11.92 -5.51
CA PRO A 202 -1.18 11.08 -5.59
C PRO A 202 -1.53 9.63 -5.97
N GLN A 203 -1.31 9.26 -7.23
CA GLN A 203 -1.77 7.99 -7.81
C GLN A 203 -0.71 6.87 -7.75
N GLY A 204 0.28 6.96 -6.87
CA GLY A 204 1.45 6.07 -6.88
C GLY A 204 1.12 4.61 -6.53
N SER A 205 0.20 4.37 -5.59
CA SER A 205 -0.27 3.01 -5.28
C SER A 205 -0.89 2.37 -6.52
N HIS A 206 -1.79 3.09 -7.19
CA HIS A 206 -2.45 2.64 -8.42
C HIS A 206 -1.46 2.42 -9.55
N PHE A 207 -0.49 3.32 -9.72
CA PHE A 207 0.55 3.20 -10.71
C PHE A 207 1.40 1.94 -10.51
N LEU A 208 1.83 1.66 -9.27
CA LEU A 208 2.57 0.44 -8.96
C LEU A 208 1.75 -0.82 -9.19
N LEU A 209 0.46 -0.79 -8.87
CA LEU A 209 -0.44 -1.91 -9.11
C LEU A 209 -0.68 -2.14 -10.61
N ALA A 210 -0.87 -1.07 -11.40
CA ALA A 210 -1.03 -1.15 -12.85
C ALA A 210 0.25 -1.66 -13.52
N TRP A 211 1.40 -1.10 -13.11
CA TRP A 211 2.71 -1.59 -13.52
C TRP A 211 2.85 -3.09 -13.20
N PHE A 212 2.55 -3.50 -11.97
CA PHE A 212 2.57 -4.93 -11.59
C PHE A 212 1.60 -5.78 -12.43
N ASP A 213 0.38 -5.29 -12.70
CA ASP A 213 -0.63 -6.01 -13.50
C ASP A 213 -0.15 -6.27 -14.93
N VAL A 214 0.56 -5.31 -15.53
CA VAL A 214 1.15 -5.48 -16.87
C VAL A 214 2.13 -6.65 -16.90
N PHE A 215 3.03 -6.76 -15.91
CA PHE A 215 3.93 -7.92 -15.81
C PHE A 215 3.18 -9.21 -15.45
N ALA A 216 2.16 -9.13 -14.59
CA ALA A 216 1.38 -10.29 -14.20
C ALA A 216 0.60 -10.92 -15.37
N ARG A 217 0.26 -10.12 -16.38
CA ARG A 217 -0.51 -10.56 -17.55
C ARG A 217 0.27 -10.61 -18.85
N SER A 218 1.48 -10.07 -18.90
CA SER A 218 2.19 -9.82 -20.16
C SER A 218 1.34 -9.02 -21.17
N ALA A 219 0.61 -8.03 -20.67
CA ALA A 219 -0.34 -7.26 -21.48
C ALA A 219 -0.55 -5.84 -20.93
N THR A 220 -0.59 -4.85 -21.83
CA THR A 220 -0.76 -3.44 -21.46
C THR A 220 -2.23 -3.01 -21.38
N ASP A 221 -3.11 -3.59 -22.20
CA ASP A 221 -4.56 -3.38 -22.11
C ASP A 221 -5.11 -3.92 -20.79
N LEU A 222 -6.22 -3.40 -20.29
CA LEU A 222 -6.79 -3.83 -19.01
C LEU A 222 -7.46 -5.23 -19.08
N GLY A 223 -7.89 -5.65 -20.27
CA GLY A 223 -8.74 -6.81 -20.48
C GLY A 223 -10.18 -6.62 -19.97
N ASP A 224 -10.85 -7.74 -19.70
CA ASP A 224 -12.23 -7.76 -19.15
C ASP A 224 -12.33 -7.03 -17.80
N SER A 225 -13.32 -6.13 -17.66
CA SER A 225 -13.50 -5.25 -16.50
C SER A 225 -13.76 -6.03 -15.22
N VAL A 226 -14.53 -7.13 -15.27
CA VAL A 226 -14.83 -7.97 -14.09
C VAL A 226 -13.54 -8.64 -13.60
N ALA A 227 -12.78 -9.23 -14.53
CA ALA A 227 -11.49 -9.83 -14.22
C ALA A 227 -10.50 -8.79 -13.70
N ALA A 228 -10.43 -7.61 -14.32
CA ALA A 228 -9.54 -6.52 -13.94
C ALA A 228 -9.80 -6.03 -12.52
N TYR A 229 -11.07 -5.80 -12.18
CA TYR A 229 -11.44 -5.36 -10.83
C TYR A 229 -11.09 -6.43 -9.80
N ASN A 230 -11.37 -7.71 -10.08
CA ASN A 230 -10.98 -8.79 -9.18
C ASN A 230 -9.46 -8.87 -9.00
N ARG A 231 -8.65 -8.71 -10.06
CA ARG A 231 -7.18 -8.67 -9.94
C ARG A 231 -6.71 -7.50 -9.08
N TYR A 232 -7.19 -6.29 -9.38
CA TYR A 232 -6.91 -5.08 -8.60
C TYR A 232 -7.17 -5.32 -7.11
N TYR A 233 -8.34 -5.87 -6.79
CA TYR A 233 -8.74 -6.14 -5.41
C TYR A 233 -7.83 -7.18 -4.73
N LEU A 234 -7.46 -8.25 -5.43
CA LEU A 234 -6.51 -9.24 -4.91
C LEU A 234 -5.14 -8.62 -4.63
N TYR A 235 -4.68 -7.66 -5.46
CA TYR A 235 -3.43 -6.94 -5.20
C TYR A 235 -3.52 -6.04 -3.97
N VAL A 236 -4.66 -5.39 -3.73
CA VAL A 236 -4.91 -4.62 -2.50
C VAL A 236 -4.87 -5.53 -1.27
N LEU A 237 -5.56 -6.68 -1.32
CA LEU A 237 -5.51 -7.67 -0.23
C LEU A 237 -4.09 -8.18 0.00
N ALA A 238 -3.33 -8.45 -1.06
CA ALA A 238 -1.95 -8.90 -0.95
C ALA A 238 -1.07 -7.82 -0.31
N SER A 239 -1.27 -6.56 -0.72
CA SER A 239 -0.58 -5.40 -0.15
C SER A 239 -0.87 -5.24 1.34
N PHE A 240 -2.12 -5.47 1.77
CA PHE A 240 -2.49 -5.46 3.18
C PHE A 240 -1.79 -6.58 3.97
N ALA A 241 -1.79 -7.82 3.46
CA ALA A 241 -1.10 -8.93 4.11
C ALA A 241 0.41 -8.67 4.22
N VAL A 242 1.03 -8.12 3.17
CA VAL A 242 2.45 -7.73 3.16
C VAL A 242 2.72 -6.59 4.15
N LEU A 243 1.85 -5.57 4.24
CA LEU A 243 1.93 -4.52 5.25
C LEU A 243 1.99 -5.11 6.65
N CYS A 244 1.09 -6.03 6.99
CA CYS A 244 1.08 -6.70 8.31
C CYS A 244 2.41 -7.42 8.59
N GLY A 245 2.95 -8.14 7.63
CA GLY A 245 4.28 -8.76 7.73
C GLY A 245 5.41 -7.74 7.89
N LEU A 246 5.35 -6.63 7.15
CA LEU A 246 6.34 -5.56 7.23
C LEU A 246 6.34 -4.86 8.58
N ILE A 247 5.21 -4.75 9.28
CA ILE A 247 5.16 -4.18 10.63
C ILE A 247 5.97 -5.05 11.61
N VAL A 248 5.81 -6.37 11.51
CA VAL A 248 6.61 -7.35 12.28
C VAL A 248 8.09 -7.25 11.90
N TRP A 249 8.39 -7.17 10.59
CA TRP A 249 9.76 -6.97 10.11
C TRP A 249 10.38 -5.66 10.61
N GLY A 250 9.62 -4.58 10.62
CA GLY A 250 10.05 -3.26 11.06
C GLY A 250 10.39 -3.22 12.54
N ALA A 251 9.56 -3.86 13.38
CA ALA A 251 9.87 -4.06 14.79
C ALA A 251 11.16 -4.86 15.00
N ARG A 252 11.31 -5.97 14.26
CA ARG A 252 12.53 -6.77 14.29
C ARG A 252 13.76 -5.96 13.85
N TRP A 253 13.64 -5.15 12.81
CA TRP A 253 14.72 -4.30 12.31
C TRP A 253 15.11 -3.25 13.35
N ILE A 254 14.13 -2.55 13.95
CA ILE A 254 14.36 -1.56 15.01
C ILE A 254 15.05 -2.17 16.21
N GLY A 255 14.70 -3.39 16.64
CA GLY A 255 15.43 -4.07 17.72
C GLY A 255 16.81 -4.59 17.31
N GLY A 256 16.98 -4.94 16.03
CA GLY A 256 18.24 -5.25 15.36
C GLY A 256 19.01 -6.45 15.95
N PRO A 257 20.35 -6.51 15.82
CA PRO A 257 21.11 -7.74 16.12
C PRO A 257 21.04 -8.23 17.57
N ARG A 258 20.56 -7.39 18.51
CA ARG A 258 20.38 -7.76 19.91
C ARG A 258 19.15 -8.64 20.14
N LEU A 259 18.17 -8.58 19.22
CA LEU A 259 17.03 -9.49 19.17
C LEU A 259 17.46 -10.81 18.55
N THR A 260 17.66 -11.82 19.39
CA THR A 260 17.97 -13.19 18.99
C THR A 260 17.16 -14.18 19.83
N GLY A 261 16.90 -15.36 19.26
CA GLY A 261 16.17 -16.46 19.91
C GLY A 261 14.81 -16.04 20.44
N TRP A 262 14.54 -16.37 21.70
CA TRP A 262 13.24 -16.17 22.34
C TRP A 262 12.82 -14.69 22.40
N ARG A 263 13.79 -13.77 22.51
CA ARG A 263 13.51 -12.32 22.56
C ARG A 263 12.94 -11.83 21.25
N THR A 264 13.42 -12.36 20.14
CA THR A 264 12.84 -12.09 18.82
C THR A 264 11.45 -12.69 18.71
N ALA A 265 11.24 -13.90 19.22
CA ALA A 265 9.93 -14.56 19.21
C ALA A 265 8.89 -13.76 20.01
N VAL A 266 9.20 -13.31 21.23
CA VAL A 266 8.32 -12.44 22.05
C VAL A 266 7.92 -11.20 21.27
N VAL A 267 8.89 -10.44 20.78
CA VAL A 267 8.63 -9.17 20.09
C VAL A 267 7.84 -9.39 18.80
N CYS A 268 8.26 -10.35 17.95
CA CYS A 268 7.58 -10.59 16.68
C CYS A 268 6.16 -11.11 16.89
N THR A 269 5.94 -11.98 17.88
CA THR A 269 4.61 -12.52 18.19
C THR A 269 3.71 -11.46 18.81
N ALA A 270 4.21 -10.64 19.74
CA ALA A 270 3.43 -9.56 20.32
C ALA A 270 3.00 -8.55 19.26
N VAL A 271 3.92 -8.18 18.35
CA VAL A 271 3.60 -7.28 17.23
C VAL A 271 2.66 -7.93 16.23
N ALA A 272 2.86 -9.20 15.86
CA ALA A 272 1.94 -9.92 14.98
C ALA A 272 0.54 -10.02 15.59
N GLY A 273 0.45 -10.34 16.88
CA GLY A 273 -0.80 -10.37 17.64
C GLY A 273 -1.51 -9.02 17.62
N LEU A 274 -0.80 -7.94 17.95
CA LEU A 274 -1.33 -6.57 17.88
C LEU A 274 -1.84 -6.24 16.48
N VAL A 275 -1.09 -6.56 15.42
CA VAL A 275 -1.50 -6.29 14.05
C VAL A 275 -2.78 -7.06 13.68
N VAL A 276 -2.85 -8.34 14.03
CA VAL A 276 -3.97 -9.23 13.70
C VAL A 276 -5.23 -8.87 14.50
N THR A 277 -5.11 -8.38 15.74
CA THR A 277 -6.24 -7.92 16.55
C THR A 277 -6.54 -6.43 16.41
N SER A 278 -5.67 -5.67 15.74
CA SER A 278 -5.86 -4.23 15.54
C SER A 278 -7.05 -3.97 14.62
N PRO A 279 -7.60 -2.74 14.64
CA PRO A 279 -8.61 -2.33 13.68
C PRO A 279 -8.06 -2.19 12.25
N LEU A 280 -6.76 -2.40 11.98
CA LEU A 280 -6.17 -2.19 10.65
C LEU A 280 -6.90 -2.96 9.54
N ALA A 281 -7.45 -4.14 9.81
CA ALA A 281 -8.23 -4.90 8.82
C ALA A 281 -9.51 -4.18 8.38
N GLY A 282 -10.02 -3.25 9.19
CA GLY A 282 -11.12 -2.36 8.83
C GLY A 282 -10.79 -1.49 7.61
N MET A 283 -9.51 -1.22 7.30
CA MET A 283 -9.10 -0.51 6.08
C MET A 283 -9.57 -1.21 4.80
N ILE A 284 -9.62 -2.56 4.79
CA ILE A 284 -10.20 -3.32 3.69
C ILE A 284 -11.67 -2.97 3.59
N ARG A 285 -12.42 -3.08 4.69
CA ARG A 285 -13.86 -2.81 4.72
C ARG A 285 -14.20 -1.40 4.21
N VAL A 286 -13.47 -0.37 4.63
CA VAL A 286 -13.72 1.02 4.24
C VAL A 286 -13.08 1.44 2.90
N GLY A 287 -12.30 0.57 2.26
CA GLY A 287 -11.72 0.83 0.93
C GLY A 287 -10.51 1.77 0.90
N PHE A 288 -9.73 1.84 1.99
CA PHE A 288 -8.56 2.74 2.11
C PHE A 288 -7.31 2.21 1.36
N ASP A 289 -7.46 1.92 0.08
CA ASP A 289 -6.48 1.17 -0.71
C ASP A 289 -5.15 1.93 -0.84
N SER A 290 -5.19 3.24 -1.10
CA SER A 290 -3.97 4.06 -1.13
C SER A 290 -3.29 4.20 0.23
N GLN A 291 -4.05 4.23 1.32
CA GLN A 291 -3.47 4.28 2.66
C GLN A 291 -2.74 2.98 2.99
N ILE A 292 -3.28 1.82 2.57
CA ILE A 292 -2.58 0.53 2.70
C ILE A 292 -1.22 0.60 1.98
N GLY A 293 -1.19 1.13 0.75
CA GLY A 293 0.05 1.36 0.00
C GLY A 293 1.03 2.30 0.72
N GLY A 294 0.55 3.46 1.19
CA GLY A 294 1.35 4.43 1.94
C GLY A 294 1.94 3.86 3.23
N LEU A 295 1.13 3.13 4.01
CA LEU A 295 1.58 2.48 5.23
C LEU A 295 2.59 1.37 4.95
N LEU A 296 2.46 0.63 3.84
CA LEU A 296 3.43 -0.40 3.43
C LEU A 296 4.82 0.23 3.28
N PHE A 297 4.91 1.34 2.56
CA PHE A 297 6.19 2.02 2.35
C PHE A 297 6.67 2.77 3.60
N LEU A 298 5.79 3.36 4.41
CA LEU A 298 6.13 3.97 5.69
C LEU A 298 6.75 2.93 6.64
N THR A 299 6.16 1.75 6.70
CA THR A 299 6.59 0.62 7.52
C THR A 299 7.98 0.10 7.11
N ALA A 300 8.30 0.15 5.82
CA ALA A 300 9.65 -0.15 5.35
C ALA A 300 10.64 1.01 5.64
N ALA A 301 10.21 2.26 5.43
CA ALA A 301 11.04 3.46 5.51
C ALA A 301 11.54 3.77 6.94
N ILE A 302 10.61 3.84 7.90
CA ILE A 302 10.90 4.34 9.26
C ILE A 302 11.98 3.47 9.96
N PRO A 303 11.90 2.13 9.98
CA PRO A 303 12.93 1.29 10.57
C PRO A 303 14.32 1.50 9.93
N LEU A 304 14.38 1.66 8.61
CA LEU A 304 15.62 1.85 7.86
C LEU A 304 16.29 3.20 8.15
N ILE A 305 15.49 4.24 8.41
CA ILE A 305 15.97 5.57 8.78
C ILE A 305 16.36 5.63 10.26
N VAL A 306 15.50 5.09 11.14
CA VAL A 306 15.74 5.03 12.59
C VAL A 306 16.98 4.21 12.91
N ARG A 307 17.21 3.09 12.21
CA ARG A 307 18.41 2.27 12.34
C ARG A 307 19.12 2.12 10.99
N PRO A 308 19.99 3.07 10.61
CA PRO A 308 20.70 3.04 9.34
C PRO A 308 21.84 2.01 9.38
N ALA A 309 21.56 0.77 9.01
CA ALA A 309 22.54 -0.32 8.92
C ALA A 309 23.27 -0.37 7.56
N MET A 310 23.38 0.79 6.89
CA MET A 310 23.86 0.93 5.52
C MET A 310 25.12 1.81 5.46
N GLY A 311 25.90 1.65 4.39
CA GLY A 311 26.88 2.67 3.98
C GLY A 311 26.17 3.92 3.45
N TRP A 312 26.87 5.06 3.41
CA TRP A 312 26.26 6.36 3.09
C TRP A 312 25.50 6.38 1.76
N GLY A 313 26.09 5.82 0.69
CA GLY A 313 25.47 5.86 -0.64
C GLY A 313 24.20 5.00 -0.72
N THR A 314 24.23 3.80 -0.14
CA THR A 314 23.04 2.95 -0.05
C THR A 314 21.98 3.57 0.85
N TYR A 315 22.37 4.20 1.96
CA TYR A 315 21.44 4.93 2.81
C TYR A 315 20.77 6.08 2.06
N ALA A 316 21.55 6.90 1.34
CA ALA A 316 21.04 8.03 0.57
C ALA A 316 20.00 7.57 -0.48
N SER A 317 20.33 6.57 -1.30
CA SER A 317 19.41 6.02 -2.31
C SER A 317 18.16 5.40 -1.69
N VAL A 318 18.30 4.61 -0.62
CA VAL A 318 17.16 3.98 0.08
C VAL A 318 16.27 5.05 0.70
N SER A 319 16.83 6.07 1.34
CA SER A 319 16.05 7.17 1.92
C SER A 319 15.31 8.00 0.88
N ALA A 320 15.94 8.28 -0.26
CA ALA A 320 15.31 8.99 -1.36
C ALA A 320 14.16 8.17 -1.97
N ALA A 321 14.42 6.89 -2.29
CA ALA A 321 13.40 5.99 -2.81
C ALA A 321 12.23 5.80 -1.82
N ALA A 322 12.52 5.71 -0.52
CA ALA A 322 11.50 5.62 0.53
C ALA A 322 10.62 6.87 0.61
N LEU A 323 11.23 8.06 0.52
CA LEU A 323 10.50 9.33 0.55
C LEU A 323 9.60 9.46 -0.69
N VAL A 324 10.13 9.16 -1.88
CA VAL A 324 9.32 9.13 -3.12
C VAL A 324 8.19 8.12 -2.99
N ALA A 325 8.47 6.90 -2.53
CA ALA A 325 7.47 5.85 -2.41
C ALA A 325 6.30 6.25 -1.50
N VAL A 326 6.59 6.78 -0.32
CA VAL A 326 5.54 7.24 0.61
C VAL A 326 4.81 8.48 0.06
N ALA A 327 5.53 9.45 -0.49
CA ALA A 327 4.91 10.68 -1.00
C ALA A 327 3.95 10.43 -2.17
N TYR A 328 4.32 9.52 -3.08
CA TYR A 328 3.52 9.21 -4.27
C TYR A 328 2.33 8.31 -3.95
N THR A 329 2.47 7.39 -3.00
CA THR A 329 1.38 6.47 -2.65
C THR A 329 0.41 7.08 -1.66
N TYR A 330 0.90 7.90 -0.73
CA TYR A 330 0.08 8.57 0.26
C TYR A 330 0.79 9.77 0.91
N ASN A 331 0.72 10.93 0.25
CA ASN A 331 1.50 12.13 0.57
C ASN A 331 1.44 12.60 2.04
N ILE A 332 0.29 12.48 2.73
CA ILE A 332 0.16 12.92 4.13
C ILE A 332 1.09 12.14 5.08
N LEU A 333 1.43 10.89 4.75
CA LEU A 333 2.37 10.08 5.54
C LEU A 333 3.84 10.43 5.26
N ALA A 334 4.13 11.15 4.18
CA ALA A 334 5.49 11.58 3.86
C ALA A 334 6.07 12.53 4.92
N ALA A 335 5.20 13.25 5.65
CA ALA A 335 5.60 14.06 6.79
C ALA A 335 6.37 13.25 7.84
N PHE A 336 5.93 12.02 8.16
CA PHE A 336 6.65 11.15 9.10
C PHE A 336 8.04 10.75 8.58
N VAL A 337 8.17 10.47 7.28
CA VAL A 337 9.46 10.15 6.66
C VAL A 337 10.38 11.37 6.67
N GLY A 338 9.86 12.55 6.32
CA GLY A 338 10.60 13.81 6.37
C GLY A 338 11.15 14.11 7.77
N VAL A 339 10.29 14.00 8.81
CA VAL A 339 10.69 14.11 10.22
C VAL A 339 11.78 13.09 10.56
N ALA A 340 11.60 11.82 10.20
CA ALA A 340 12.59 10.78 10.48
C ALA A 340 13.95 11.07 9.80
N LEU A 341 13.94 11.63 8.58
CA LEU A 341 15.17 12.01 7.86
C LEU A 341 15.90 13.17 8.53
N VAL A 342 15.17 14.21 8.96
CA VAL A 342 15.73 15.33 9.73
C VAL A 342 16.32 14.81 11.05
N VAL A 343 15.57 13.99 11.78
CA VAL A 343 16.05 13.32 13.00
C VAL A 343 17.30 12.49 12.72
N GLY A 344 17.29 11.71 11.65
CA GLY A 344 18.43 10.89 11.23
C GLY A 344 19.67 11.72 10.93
N ALA A 345 19.52 12.85 10.23
CA ALA A 345 20.59 13.79 9.95
C ALA A 345 21.18 14.39 11.25
N LEU A 346 20.34 14.72 12.22
CA LEU A 346 20.77 15.26 13.52
C LEU A 346 21.47 14.22 14.39
N VAL A 347 20.85 13.06 14.59
CA VAL A 347 21.34 11.99 15.47
C VAL A 347 22.60 11.34 14.90
N TYR A 348 22.65 11.13 13.59
CA TYR A 348 23.76 10.46 12.92
C TYR A 348 24.76 11.42 12.26
N ARG A 349 24.70 12.73 12.55
CA ARG A 349 25.57 13.78 11.97
C ARG A 349 27.06 13.43 12.00
N LYS A 350 27.55 12.90 13.13
CA LYS A 350 28.96 12.54 13.30
C LYS A 350 29.36 11.37 12.40
N ARG A 351 28.48 10.38 12.23
CA ARG A 351 28.70 9.23 11.34
C ARG A 351 28.65 9.64 9.86
N GLN A 352 27.87 10.66 9.54
CA GLN A 352 27.68 11.15 8.17
C GLN A 352 28.68 12.23 7.75
N ALA A 353 29.43 12.81 8.69
CA ALA A 353 30.26 14.00 8.48
C ALA A 353 31.15 13.95 7.22
N ARG A 354 31.79 12.80 6.95
CA ARG A 354 32.68 12.60 5.80
C ARG A 354 31.99 12.73 4.44
N HIS A 355 30.70 12.36 4.35
CA HIS A 355 29.97 12.28 3.08
C HIS A 355 28.65 13.06 3.11
N ARG A 356 28.49 13.96 4.08
CA ARG A 356 27.21 14.64 4.37
C ARG A 356 26.67 15.40 3.16
N TRP A 357 27.54 16.09 2.41
CA TRP A 357 27.12 16.89 1.26
C TRP A 357 26.53 16.03 0.14
N TRP A 358 27.18 14.92 -0.21
CA TRP A 358 26.66 13.98 -1.22
C TRP A 358 25.40 13.27 -0.74
N LEU A 359 25.36 12.87 0.53
CA LEU A 359 24.18 12.24 1.12
C LEU A 359 22.98 13.20 1.07
N TYR A 360 23.15 14.45 1.50
CA TYR A 360 22.09 15.45 1.48
C TYR A 360 21.73 15.88 0.06
N ALA A 361 22.69 15.99 -0.86
CA ALA A 361 22.39 16.28 -2.26
C ALA A 361 21.45 15.23 -2.88
N VAL A 362 21.73 13.94 -2.67
CA VAL A 362 20.85 12.85 -3.14
C VAL A 362 19.49 12.91 -2.45
N GLN A 363 19.44 13.21 -1.15
CA GLN A 363 18.17 13.35 -0.43
C GLN A 363 17.35 14.57 -0.88
N VAL A 364 18.00 15.69 -1.20
CA VAL A 364 17.36 16.90 -1.74
C VAL A 364 16.79 16.62 -3.12
N VAL A 365 17.56 15.96 -4.00
CA VAL A 365 17.04 15.51 -5.31
C VAL A 365 15.87 14.56 -5.14
N GLY A 366 15.97 13.59 -4.23
CA GLY A 366 14.87 12.69 -3.89
C GLY A 366 13.64 13.42 -3.35
N ALA A 367 13.84 14.43 -2.51
CA ALA A 367 12.76 15.26 -1.97
C ALA A 367 12.11 16.12 -3.06
N ALA A 368 12.89 16.70 -3.97
CA ALA A 368 12.37 17.43 -5.12
C ALA A 368 11.47 16.53 -5.97
N VAL A 369 11.91 15.31 -6.28
CA VAL A 369 11.09 14.32 -7.00
C VAL A 369 9.84 13.93 -6.20
N ALA A 370 9.98 13.71 -4.89
CA ALA A 370 8.89 13.31 -4.00
C ALA A 370 7.76 14.36 -3.91
N VAL A 371 8.08 15.65 -4.07
CA VAL A 371 7.12 16.76 -3.98
C VAL A 371 6.35 16.97 -5.29
N ILE A 372 6.84 16.47 -6.44
CA ILE A 372 6.23 16.72 -7.76
C ILE A 372 4.71 16.49 -7.79
N PRO A 373 4.15 15.34 -7.36
CA PRO A 373 2.71 15.11 -7.45
C PRO A 373 1.93 16.17 -6.67
N SER A 374 2.29 16.39 -5.39
CA SER A 374 1.63 17.39 -4.55
C SER A 374 1.77 18.82 -5.10
N LEU A 375 2.93 19.17 -5.66
CA LEU A 375 3.16 20.47 -6.29
C LEU A 375 2.24 20.65 -7.50
N LEU A 376 2.16 19.64 -8.37
CA LEU A 376 1.29 19.67 -9.54
C LEU A 376 -0.19 19.71 -9.15
N SER A 377 -0.60 19.04 -8.08
CA SER A 377 -1.97 19.17 -7.57
C SER A 377 -2.29 20.61 -7.20
N VAL A 378 -1.42 21.26 -6.40
CA VAL A 378 -1.63 22.65 -5.97
C VAL A 378 -1.62 23.60 -7.17
N LEU A 379 -0.72 23.40 -8.14
CA LEU A 379 -0.66 24.20 -9.36
C LEU A 379 -1.86 23.98 -10.29
N ALA A 380 -2.63 22.90 -10.10
CA ALA A 380 -3.86 22.59 -10.83
C ALA A 380 -5.12 23.02 -10.07
N ASP A 381 -5.01 24.06 -9.22
CA ASP A 381 -6.08 24.65 -8.41
C ASP A 381 -6.74 23.68 -7.41
N PHE A 382 -5.97 22.71 -6.93
CA PHE A 382 -6.43 21.81 -5.87
C PHE A 382 -6.54 22.52 -4.52
N ASP A 383 -7.73 22.55 -3.94
CA ASP A 383 -7.98 23.10 -2.61
C ASP A 383 -7.53 22.12 -1.51
N VAL A 384 -6.26 22.28 -1.10
CA VAL A 384 -5.63 21.48 -0.03
C VAL A 384 -6.37 21.67 1.31
N GLU A 385 -6.87 22.87 1.59
CA GLU A 385 -7.53 23.16 2.87
C GLU A 385 -8.88 22.42 2.94
N SER A 386 -9.72 22.58 1.92
CA SER A 386 -10.99 21.89 1.81
C SER A 386 -10.81 20.38 1.85
N GLN A 387 -9.83 19.84 1.11
CA GLN A 387 -9.56 18.41 1.16
C GLN A 387 -9.12 17.96 2.55
N ALA A 388 -8.19 18.66 3.20
CA ALA A 388 -7.71 18.29 4.53
C ALA A 388 -8.85 18.28 5.58
N GLN A 389 -9.90 19.08 5.37
CA GLN A 389 -11.08 19.19 6.23
C GLN A 389 -12.27 18.34 5.75
N ALA A 390 -12.12 17.60 4.64
CA ALA A 390 -13.19 16.82 4.05
C ALA A 390 -13.77 15.80 5.04
N ARG A 391 -15.03 15.42 4.81
CA ARG A 391 -15.71 14.34 5.53
C ARG A 391 -15.53 13.02 4.78
N GLY A 392 -15.55 11.92 5.51
CA GLY A 392 -15.39 10.59 4.94
C GLY A 392 -15.51 9.52 6.01
N MET A 393 -15.52 8.27 5.57
CA MET A 393 -15.34 7.15 6.50
C MET A 393 -13.99 7.30 7.21
N TYR A 394 -13.91 6.81 8.43
CA TYR A 394 -12.68 6.77 9.20
C TYR A 394 -12.51 5.40 9.83
N LEU A 395 -11.26 5.05 10.13
CA LEU A 395 -10.98 3.85 10.88
C LEU A 395 -11.09 4.16 12.37
N ALA A 396 -12.18 3.73 13.01
CA ALA A 396 -12.34 3.90 14.44
C ALA A 396 -11.32 3.03 15.19
N PHE A 397 -10.41 3.66 15.92
CA PHE A 397 -9.55 2.98 16.87
C PHE A 397 -9.45 3.77 18.17
N ASP A 398 -9.27 3.06 19.28
CA ASP A 398 -9.12 3.72 20.57
C ASP A 398 -7.77 4.48 20.61
N ARG A 399 -7.84 5.81 20.72
CA ARG A 399 -6.66 6.68 20.80
C ARG A 399 -5.81 6.36 22.04
N SER A 400 -6.40 5.77 23.08
CA SER A 400 -5.68 5.28 24.25
C SER A 400 -4.64 4.21 23.88
N LEU A 401 -4.91 3.39 22.85
CA LEU A 401 -3.97 2.40 22.34
C LEU A 401 -2.73 3.08 21.75
N LEU A 402 -2.92 4.11 20.91
CA LEU A 402 -1.81 4.88 20.35
C LEU A 402 -0.98 5.54 21.45
N VAL A 403 -1.62 6.21 22.40
CA VAL A 403 -0.94 6.89 23.52
C VAL A 403 -0.21 5.88 24.42
N GLY A 404 -0.85 4.77 24.77
CA GLY A 404 -0.27 3.73 25.61
C GLY A 404 0.93 3.05 24.97
N LEU A 405 0.85 2.71 23.68
CA LEU A 405 1.98 2.16 22.93
C LEU A 405 3.12 3.19 22.76
N ALA A 406 2.78 4.46 22.50
CA ALA A 406 3.77 5.55 22.45
C ALA A 406 4.51 5.68 23.79
N ALA A 407 3.77 5.71 24.91
CA ALA A 407 4.33 5.79 26.26
C ALA A 407 5.25 4.61 26.55
N LEU A 408 4.85 3.38 26.18
CA LEU A 408 5.70 2.19 26.31
C LEU A 408 7.02 2.35 25.53
N VAL A 409 6.95 2.80 24.28
CA VAL A 409 8.15 3.04 23.47
C VAL A 409 9.04 4.09 24.12
N VAL A 410 8.48 5.21 24.59
CA VAL A 410 9.20 6.29 25.28
C VAL A 410 9.90 5.78 26.54
N VAL A 411 9.20 5.03 27.40
CA VAL A 411 9.79 4.43 28.61
C VAL A 411 10.98 3.56 28.24
N VAL A 412 10.82 2.67 27.25
CA VAL A 412 11.88 1.75 26.82
C VAL A 412 13.11 2.47 26.27
N VAL A 413 12.93 3.52 25.45
CA VAL A 413 14.07 4.24 24.87
C VAL A 413 14.78 5.14 25.89
N LEU A 414 14.07 5.62 26.92
CA LEU A 414 14.64 6.48 27.96
C LEU A 414 15.39 5.72 29.07
N MET A 415 15.28 4.39 29.12
CA MET A 415 16.01 3.62 30.12
C MET A 415 17.53 3.81 30.03
N PRO A 416 18.26 3.69 31.16
CA PRO A 416 19.71 3.97 31.23
C PRO A 416 20.54 3.24 30.17
N GLY A 417 20.22 1.98 29.86
CA GLY A 417 20.94 1.17 28.86
C GLY A 417 20.66 1.54 27.40
N ASN A 418 19.59 2.30 27.13
CA ASN A 418 19.10 2.59 25.78
C ASN A 418 19.24 4.07 25.40
N ARG A 419 19.02 4.99 26.35
CA ARG A 419 18.91 6.45 26.12
C ARG A 419 20.09 7.12 25.42
N ARG A 420 21.27 6.49 25.48
CA ARG A 420 22.51 6.98 24.85
C ARG A 420 22.79 6.36 23.47
N THR A 421 21.97 5.40 23.03
CA THR A 421 22.16 4.79 21.71
C THR A 421 21.52 5.66 20.63
N GLY A 422 22.18 5.80 19.48
CA GLY A 422 21.64 6.58 18.36
C GLY A 422 20.29 6.06 17.86
N VAL A 423 20.06 4.74 17.91
CA VAL A 423 18.76 4.14 17.53
C VAL A 423 17.64 4.57 18.48
N SER A 424 17.88 4.54 19.79
CA SER A 424 16.87 4.98 20.78
C SER A 424 16.60 6.47 20.69
N GLN A 425 17.63 7.29 20.47
CA GLN A 425 17.47 8.73 20.26
C GLN A 425 16.70 9.03 18.97
N ALA A 426 17.03 8.36 17.87
CA ALA A 426 16.32 8.51 16.61
C ALA A 426 14.86 8.05 16.71
N LEU A 427 14.60 6.92 17.36
CA LEU A 427 13.24 6.43 17.59
C LEU A 427 12.43 7.39 18.47
N LEU A 428 13.00 7.86 19.59
CA LEU A 428 12.37 8.82 20.49
C LEU A 428 11.97 10.10 19.75
N LEU A 429 12.92 10.71 19.03
CA LEU A 429 12.68 11.95 18.29
C LEU A 429 11.74 11.75 17.10
N THR A 430 11.73 10.56 16.47
CA THR A 430 10.77 10.24 15.40
C THR A 430 9.36 10.09 15.96
N VAL A 431 9.19 9.41 17.10
CA VAL A 431 7.88 9.28 17.78
C VAL A 431 7.41 10.65 18.26
N ALA A 432 8.28 11.44 18.89
CA ALA A 432 7.94 12.78 19.35
C ALA A 432 7.60 13.72 18.19
N GLY A 433 8.37 13.70 17.11
CA GLY A 433 8.10 14.48 15.90
C GLY A 433 6.82 14.03 15.19
N GLY A 434 6.53 12.73 15.17
CA GLY A 434 5.25 12.21 14.66
C GLY A 434 4.06 12.66 15.52
N ALA A 435 4.19 12.61 16.84
CA ALA A 435 3.17 13.12 17.76
C ALA A 435 2.96 14.64 17.59
N PHE A 436 4.05 15.40 17.36
CA PHE A 436 3.97 16.82 17.04
C PHE A 436 3.21 17.07 15.74
N VAL A 437 3.51 16.34 14.66
CA VAL A 437 2.80 16.46 13.38
C VAL A 437 1.30 16.16 13.54
N ILE A 438 0.94 15.07 14.23
CA ILE A 438 -0.45 14.72 14.52
C ILE A 438 -1.13 15.82 15.36
N GLY A 439 -0.47 16.27 16.43
CA GLY A 439 -1.01 17.26 17.36
C GLY A 439 -1.24 18.63 16.73
N VAL A 440 -0.27 19.13 15.94
CA VAL A 440 -0.40 20.40 15.23
C VAL A 440 -1.52 20.32 14.18
N PHE A 441 -1.58 19.23 13.41
CA PHE A 441 -2.63 19.06 12.41
C PHE A 441 -4.03 18.98 13.06
N GLY A 442 -4.16 18.24 14.16
CA GLY A 442 -5.41 18.17 14.92
C GLY A 442 -5.79 19.51 15.56
N ALA A 443 -4.83 20.24 16.14
CA ALA A 443 -5.08 21.56 16.71
C ALA A 443 -5.54 22.56 15.66
N TRP A 444 -4.93 22.53 14.47
CA TRP A 444 -5.36 23.34 13.32
C TRP A 444 -6.81 23.01 12.92
N GLN A 445 -7.17 21.74 12.77
CA GLN A 445 -8.55 21.36 12.43
C GLN A 445 -9.57 21.73 13.51
N MET A 446 -9.23 21.52 14.78
CA MET A 446 -10.09 21.94 15.89
C MET A 446 -10.29 23.46 15.89
N HIS A 447 -9.27 24.22 15.47
CA HIS A 447 -9.37 25.68 15.35
C HIS A 447 -10.20 26.12 14.15
N THR A 448 -10.07 25.48 12.98
CA THR A 448 -10.72 25.92 11.74
C THR A 448 -12.14 25.38 11.57
N ILE A 449 -12.40 24.12 11.92
CA ILE A 449 -13.70 23.45 11.69
C ILE A 449 -14.34 22.91 12.98
N GLY A 450 -13.72 23.09 14.14
CA GLY A 450 -14.28 22.69 15.44
C GLY A 450 -14.34 21.18 15.69
N ASN A 451 -13.82 20.36 14.78
CA ASN A 451 -13.80 18.90 14.88
C ASN A 451 -12.58 18.31 14.15
N LEU A 452 -12.33 17.01 14.35
CA LEU A 452 -11.25 16.28 13.68
C LEU A 452 -11.80 15.58 12.44
N SER A 453 -11.16 15.81 11.29
CA SER A 453 -11.58 15.20 10.02
C SER A 453 -11.09 13.76 9.90
N TYR A 454 -11.58 13.03 8.90
CA TYR A 454 -11.10 11.67 8.65
C TYR A 454 -9.61 11.63 8.23
N TYR A 455 -9.04 12.73 7.72
CA TYR A 455 -7.60 12.83 7.42
C TYR A 455 -6.74 12.87 8.68
N PHE A 456 -7.25 13.42 9.79
CA PHE A 456 -6.59 13.31 11.08
C PHE A 456 -6.48 11.84 11.50
N GLU A 457 -7.57 11.07 11.37
CA GLU A 457 -7.55 9.64 11.68
C GLU A 457 -6.58 8.87 10.79
N LYS A 458 -6.50 9.21 9.50
CA LYS A 458 -5.52 8.62 8.56
C LYS A 458 -4.07 8.86 8.99
N LEU A 459 -3.77 10.07 9.46
CA LEU A 459 -2.46 10.44 9.99
C LEU A 459 -2.17 9.72 11.33
N ALA A 460 -3.19 9.61 12.20
CA ALA A 460 -3.09 8.93 13.49
C ALA A 460 -2.82 7.41 13.33
N VAL A 461 -3.41 6.76 12.32
CA VAL A 461 -3.08 5.37 11.93
C VAL A 461 -1.60 5.23 11.54
N GLY A 462 -1.04 6.21 10.82
CA GLY A 462 0.40 6.28 10.53
C GLY A 462 1.25 6.32 11.81
N GLY A 463 0.85 7.15 12.77
CA GLY A 463 1.45 7.18 14.11
C GLY A 463 1.35 5.85 14.85
N LEU A 464 0.19 5.20 14.80
CA LEU A 464 -0.05 3.88 15.40
C LEU A 464 0.91 2.82 14.85
N VAL A 465 1.07 2.76 13.53
CA VAL A 465 2.00 1.82 12.89
C VAL A 465 3.46 2.09 13.32
N ILE A 466 3.86 3.37 13.42
CA ILE A 466 5.20 3.74 13.90
C ILE A 466 5.45 3.25 15.34
N VAL A 467 4.50 3.45 16.25
CA VAL A 467 4.67 3.02 17.65
C VAL A 467 4.61 1.51 17.81
N ILE A 468 3.80 0.80 17.01
CA ILE A 468 3.78 -0.67 16.99
C ILE A 468 5.16 -1.22 16.55
N MET A 469 5.75 -0.66 15.48
CA MET A 469 7.13 -1.02 15.11
C MET A 469 8.14 -0.65 16.20
N GLY A 470 7.92 0.47 16.90
CA GLY A 470 8.74 0.92 18.02
C GLY A 470 8.87 -0.09 19.17
N ILE A 471 7.89 -1.00 19.34
CA ILE A 471 7.94 -2.12 20.30
C ILE A 471 9.18 -2.99 20.08
N GLY A 472 9.74 -3.00 18.88
CA GLY A 472 11.06 -3.58 18.59
C GLY A 472 12.17 -3.20 19.58
N ALA A 473 12.12 -1.97 20.11
CA ALA A 473 13.07 -1.50 21.12
C ALA A 473 12.93 -2.25 22.46
N ALA A 474 11.74 -2.75 22.81
CA ALA A 474 11.47 -3.47 24.05
C ALA A 474 12.24 -4.79 24.15
N GLY A 475 12.70 -5.33 23.02
CA GLY A 475 13.61 -6.48 22.99
C GLY A 475 14.89 -6.33 23.81
N THR A 476 15.28 -5.09 24.13
CA THR A 476 16.45 -4.77 24.97
C THR A 476 16.19 -4.94 26.47
N LEU A 477 14.92 -4.94 26.91
CA LEU A 477 14.51 -5.25 28.28
C LEU A 477 14.65 -6.72 28.64
N LEU A 478 14.52 -7.57 27.63
CA LEU A 478 14.49 -9.01 27.82
C LEU A 478 15.92 -9.51 28.13
N ARG A 479 16.07 -10.17 29.28
CA ARG A 479 17.35 -10.73 29.75
C ARG A 479 17.88 -11.77 28.76
N ARG A 480 19.20 -11.94 28.67
CA ARG A 480 19.78 -13.04 27.89
C ARG A 480 19.81 -14.29 28.75
N PHE A 481 19.45 -15.44 28.17
CA PHE A 481 19.75 -16.74 28.80
C PHE A 481 21.24 -17.07 28.56
N GLY A 482 22.12 -16.47 29.37
CA GLY A 482 23.54 -16.85 29.47
C GLY A 482 24.47 -16.47 28.29
N PRO A 483 25.78 -16.80 28.39
CA PRO A 483 26.80 -16.49 27.39
C PRO A 483 26.66 -17.39 26.15
N SER A 484 26.55 -16.79 24.96
CA SER A 484 26.32 -17.48 23.68
C SER A 484 27.56 -18.19 23.09
N THR A 485 28.53 -18.59 23.92
CA THR A 485 29.83 -19.11 23.46
C THR A 485 29.94 -20.64 23.52
N ARG A 486 28.93 -21.36 24.02
CA ARG A 486 29.00 -22.83 24.01
C ARG A 486 28.54 -23.37 22.65
N PRO A 487 29.38 -24.15 21.95
CA PRO A 487 28.98 -24.79 20.69
C PRO A 487 27.81 -25.72 20.95
N PHE A 488 26.97 -25.94 19.93
CA PHE A 488 25.83 -26.88 19.88
C PHE A 488 25.77 -27.88 21.05
N GLY A 489 25.17 -27.46 22.17
CA GLY A 489 25.15 -28.25 23.40
C GLY A 489 24.45 -27.52 24.56
N ARG A 490 23.52 -28.22 25.21
CA ARG A 490 22.76 -27.91 26.44
C ARG A 490 22.01 -26.57 26.59
N GLY A 491 22.15 -25.59 25.70
CA GLY A 491 21.42 -24.30 25.78
C GLY A 491 20.45 -24.00 24.64
N TRP A 492 20.55 -24.71 23.51
CA TRP A 492 19.69 -24.42 22.36
C TRP A 492 18.25 -24.93 22.58
N TRP A 493 18.07 -26.06 23.27
CA TRP A 493 16.74 -26.54 23.67
C TRP A 493 16.06 -25.58 24.63
N THR A 494 16.77 -25.00 25.59
CA THR A 494 16.18 -24.00 26.49
C THR A 494 15.75 -22.74 25.74
N GLU A 495 16.54 -22.30 24.76
CA GLU A 495 16.16 -21.13 23.95
C GLU A 495 15.05 -21.45 22.93
N ALA A 496 15.00 -22.68 22.41
CA ALA A 496 13.91 -23.16 21.58
C ALA A 496 12.61 -23.29 22.38
N VAL A 497 12.63 -23.95 23.54
CA VAL A 497 11.49 -24.06 24.46
C VAL A 497 11.04 -22.68 24.92
N ALA A 498 11.95 -21.79 25.31
CA ALA A 498 11.59 -20.41 25.66
C ALA A 498 11.01 -19.64 24.47
N SER A 499 11.47 -19.88 23.24
CA SER A 499 10.89 -19.27 22.04
C SER A 499 9.49 -19.79 21.75
N VAL A 500 9.25 -21.10 21.91
CA VAL A 500 7.93 -21.72 21.76
C VAL A 500 7.00 -21.25 22.88
N ALA A 501 7.46 -21.19 24.12
CA ALA A 501 6.69 -20.66 25.24
C ALA A 501 6.38 -19.17 25.07
N ALA A 502 7.33 -18.37 24.59
CA ALA A 502 7.12 -16.97 24.25
C ALA A 502 6.12 -16.78 23.11
N LEU A 503 6.18 -17.62 22.08
CA LEU A 503 5.21 -17.65 21.00
C LEU A 503 3.82 -18.01 21.53
N ALA A 504 3.72 -19.10 22.31
CA ALA A 504 2.47 -19.54 22.91
C ALA A 504 1.88 -18.47 23.85
N ALA A 505 2.69 -17.89 24.73
CA ALA A 505 2.28 -16.81 25.62
C ALA A 505 1.85 -15.57 24.83
N GLY A 506 2.63 -15.15 23.83
CA GLY A 506 2.28 -14.04 22.95
C GLY A 506 0.94 -14.27 22.24
N LEU A 507 0.73 -15.43 21.63
CA LEU A 507 -0.54 -15.79 20.99
C LEU A 507 -1.70 -15.87 21.99
N SER A 508 -1.45 -16.37 23.21
CA SER A 508 -2.46 -16.53 24.25
C SER A 508 -3.04 -15.19 24.74
N LEU A 509 -2.25 -14.11 24.73
CA LEU A 509 -2.68 -12.75 25.09
C LEU A 509 -3.75 -12.22 24.12
N PHE A 510 -3.76 -12.69 22.88
CA PHE A 510 -4.68 -12.24 21.82
C PHE A 510 -5.74 -13.29 21.48
N GLY A 511 -5.45 -14.57 21.72
CA GLY A 511 -6.36 -15.70 21.53
C GLY A 511 -7.40 -15.87 22.63
N GLY A 512 -7.43 -14.98 23.63
CA GLY A 512 -8.38 -14.98 24.75
C GLY A 512 -8.24 -16.17 25.70
N VAL A 513 -7.02 -16.65 25.88
CA VAL A 513 -6.70 -17.62 26.93
C VAL A 513 -6.70 -16.87 28.26
N GLN A 514 -7.64 -17.19 29.14
CA GLN A 514 -7.70 -16.63 30.49
C GLN A 514 -6.59 -17.24 31.35
N TRP A 515 -5.57 -16.45 31.68
CA TRP A 515 -4.52 -16.84 32.64
C TRP A 515 -5.03 -16.67 34.07
N GLY A 516 -5.90 -17.59 34.52
CA GLY A 516 -6.19 -17.81 35.93
C GLY A 516 -7.05 -16.76 36.66
N VAL A 517 -7.61 -15.76 35.98
CA VAL A 517 -8.64 -14.85 36.54
C VAL A 517 -9.91 -15.00 35.71
N PRO A 518 -11.00 -15.59 36.26
CA PRO A 518 -12.27 -15.68 35.56
C PRO A 518 -12.80 -14.25 35.32
N SER A 519 -12.86 -13.78 34.07
CA SER A 519 -13.63 -12.56 33.79
C SER A 519 -15.11 -12.90 33.89
N VAL A 520 -15.84 -12.17 34.73
CA VAL A 520 -17.26 -12.38 35.06
C VAL A 520 -18.18 -12.28 33.83
N ALA A 521 -17.68 -11.76 32.72
CA ALA A 521 -18.27 -11.91 31.39
C ALA A 521 -17.29 -12.69 30.50
N ALA A 522 -17.67 -13.88 30.05
CA ALA A 522 -16.99 -14.60 28.98
C ALA A 522 -17.29 -13.91 27.64
N GLY A 523 -16.68 -12.75 27.41
CA GLY A 523 -16.76 -12.05 26.13
C GLY A 523 -15.92 -12.75 25.05
N PRO A 524 -16.26 -12.59 23.75
CA PRO A 524 -15.41 -13.08 22.68
C PRO A 524 -14.00 -12.50 22.80
N THR A 525 -13.01 -13.30 22.45
CA THR A 525 -11.59 -12.94 22.54
C THR A 525 -11.31 -11.71 21.66
N ALA A 526 -10.28 -10.91 21.99
CA ALA A 526 -9.90 -9.73 21.18
C ALA A 526 -9.68 -10.09 19.70
N PHE A 527 -9.22 -11.31 19.42
CA PHE A 527 -9.15 -11.86 18.07
C PHE A 527 -10.53 -12.17 17.47
N GLN A 528 -11.42 -12.86 18.18
CA GLN A 528 -12.77 -13.20 17.68
C GLN A 528 -13.66 -11.97 17.43
N SER A 529 -13.42 -10.87 18.15
CA SER A 529 -14.08 -9.58 17.94
C SER A 529 -13.34 -8.67 16.96
N SER A 530 -12.21 -9.08 16.39
CA SER A 530 -11.41 -8.25 15.48
C SER A 530 -12.11 -8.03 14.14
N GLU A 531 -11.81 -6.89 13.50
CA GLU A 531 -12.25 -6.58 12.12
C GLU A 531 -11.78 -7.65 11.12
N LEU A 532 -10.60 -8.26 11.34
CA LEU A 532 -10.09 -9.33 10.48
C LEU A 532 -10.99 -10.57 10.51
N VAL A 533 -11.39 -11.00 11.71
CA VAL A 533 -12.29 -12.16 11.86
C VAL A 533 -13.69 -11.81 11.39
N ALA A 534 -14.19 -10.60 11.68
CA ALA A 534 -15.48 -10.13 11.17
C ALA A 534 -15.52 -10.18 9.63
N TRP A 535 -14.49 -9.64 8.98
CA TRP A 535 -14.32 -9.69 7.53
C TRP A 535 -14.27 -11.13 7.01
N SER A 536 -13.47 -12.01 7.61
CA SER A 536 -13.32 -13.41 7.17
C SER A 536 -14.64 -14.21 7.19
N ARG A 537 -15.59 -13.79 8.03
CA ARG A 537 -16.96 -14.33 8.13
C ARG A 537 -17.94 -13.68 7.15
N GLY A 538 -17.46 -12.82 6.24
CA GLY A 538 -18.25 -12.10 5.25
C GLY A 538 -19.02 -10.89 5.82
N LYS A 539 -18.74 -10.45 7.05
CA LYS A 539 -19.44 -9.28 7.62
C LYS A 539 -18.89 -7.99 7.01
N GLY A 540 -19.80 -7.10 6.61
CA GLY A 540 -19.48 -5.75 6.13
C GLY A 540 -18.98 -5.65 4.68
N GLY A 541 -19.04 -6.74 3.91
CA GLY A 541 -18.57 -6.77 2.52
C GLY A 541 -19.65 -6.88 1.45
N ASP A 542 -20.88 -7.33 1.72
CA ASP A 542 -21.86 -7.62 0.65
C ASP A 542 -22.68 -6.36 0.27
N LEU A 543 -22.86 -6.12 -1.04
CA LEU A 543 -23.82 -5.15 -1.61
C LEU A 543 -25.29 -5.54 -1.31
N GLY A 544 -25.52 -6.74 -0.82
CA GLY A 544 -26.82 -7.19 -0.30
C GLY A 544 -27.76 -7.72 -1.40
N PRO A 545 -29.08 -7.76 -1.14
CA PRO A 545 -30.06 -8.34 -2.05
C PRO A 545 -30.07 -7.71 -3.45
N ALA A 546 -29.82 -6.40 -3.53
CA ALA A 546 -29.80 -5.62 -4.76
C ALA A 546 -28.78 -6.16 -5.78
N ALA A 547 -27.55 -6.44 -5.33
CA ALA A 547 -26.52 -7.02 -6.20
C ALA A 547 -26.87 -8.44 -6.68
N LYS A 548 -27.45 -9.26 -5.79
CA LYS A 548 -27.87 -10.63 -6.16
C LYS A 548 -28.97 -10.61 -7.21
N MET A 549 -29.93 -9.70 -7.10
CA MET A 549 -31.01 -9.54 -8.07
C MET A 549 -30.46 -9.02 -9.41
N LEU A 550 -29.59 -8.01 -9.37
CA LEU A 550 -28.93 -7.49 -10.56
C LEU A 550 -28.20 -8.60 -11.33
N ILE A 551 -27.29 -9.33 -10.66
CA ILE A 551 -26.46 -10.38 -11.28
C ILE A 551 -27.33 -11.53 -11.81
N ASN A 552 -28.25 -12.05 -11.00
CA ASN A 552 -28.94 -13.30 -11.32
C ASN A 552 -30.17 -13.15 -12.21
N ARG A 553 -30.79 -11.96 -12.25
CA ARG A 553 -32.06 -11.70 -12.94
C ARG A 553 -31.92 -10.62 -14.00
N ASP A 554 -31.52 -9.41 -13.61
CA ASP A 554 -31.72 -8.23 -14.45
C ASP A 554 -30.65 -8.09 -15.53
N MET A 555 -29.39 -8.42 -15.23
CA MET A 555 -28.31 -8.37 -16.21
C MET A 555 -28.49 -9.36 -17.37
N LYS A 556 -29.28 -10.43 -17.19
CA LYS A 556 -29.65 -11.37 -18.28
C LYS A 556 -30.52 -10.72 -19.36
N ARG A 557 -31.14 -9.58 -19.06
CA ARG A 557 -31.99 -8.81 -19.98
C ARG A 557 -31.23 -7.71 -20.72
N VAL A 558 -29.98 -7.47 -20.36
CA VAL A 558 -29.12 -6.43 -20.94
C VAL A 558 -28.14 -7.08 -21.91
N LYS A 559 -27.95 -6.46 -23.08
CA LYS A 559 -26.90 -6.85 -24.01
C LYS A 559 -25.62 -6.11 -23.65
N ALA A 560 -24.53 -6.83 -23.36
CA ALA A 560 -23.21 -6.20 -23.29
C ALA A 560 -22.75 -5.80 -24.71
N PRO A 561 -21.99 -4.71 -24.89
CA PRO A 561 -21.41 -3.83 -23.86
C PRO A 561 -22.22 -2.53 -23.61
N THR A 562 -23.54 -2.59 -23.47
CA THR A 562 -24.36 -1.39 -23.22
C THR A 562 -24.20 -0.91 -21.76
N PRO A 563 -23.98 0.39 -21.51
CA PRO A 563 -23.99 0.94 -20.16
C PRO A 563 -25.35 0.78 -19.46
N VAL A 564 -25.30 0.53 -18.16
CA VAL A 564 -26.48 0.27 -17.34
C VAL A 564 -26.47 1.17 -16.11
N ILE A 565 -27.60 1.83 -15.86
CA ILE A 565 -27.87 2.55 -14.62
C ILE A 565 -29.02 1.82 -13.92
N ALA A 566 -28.80 1.40 -12.69
CA ALA A 566 -29.78 0.71 -11.85
C ALA A 566 -30.30 1.65 -10.76
N LEU A 567 -31.60 1.92 -10.83
CA LEU A 567 -32.38 2.77 -9.93
C LEU A 567 -33.32 1.89 -9.11
N TYR A 568 -32.76 1.17 -8.12
CA TYR A 568 -33.48 0.18 -7.32
C TYR A 568 -34.14 0.74 -6.06
N SER A 569 -33.86 1.99 -5.69
CA SER A 569 -34.51 2.63 -4.55
C SER A 569 -34.51 4.16 -4.69
N ASN A 570 -35.06 4.85 -3.70
CA ASN A 570 -34.91 6.29 -3.56
C ASN A 570 -33.65 6.68 -2.76
N ASP A 571 -32.68 5.77 -2.64
CA ASP A 571 -31.36 6.01 -2.05
C ASP A 571 -30.32 6.15 -3.16
N GLY A 572 -29.85 7.38 -3.36
CA GLY A 572 -28.82 7.70 -4.37
C GLY A 572 -27.53 6.90 -4.16
N TYR A 573 -27.15 6.59 -2.92
CA TYR A 573 -25.95 5.80 -2.64
C TYR A 573 -26.12 4.34 -3.09
N LEU A 574 -27.29 3.74 -2.85
CA LEU A 574 -27.59 2.40 -3.35
C LEU A 574 -27.59 2.37 -4.87
N ASN A 575 -28.33 3.29 -5.51
CA ASN A 575 -28.43 3.42 -6.97
C ASN A 575 -27.06 3.59 -7.63
N TRP A 576 -26.22 4.44 -7.05
CA TRP A 576 -24.84 4.63 -7.47
C TRP A 576 -24.07 3.29 -7.41
N ARG A 577 -24.04 2.61 -6.25
CA ARG A 577 -23.30 1.34 -6.07
C ARG A 577 -23.75 0.24 -7.03
N VAL A 578 -25.06 0.06 -7.21
CA VAL A 578 -25.58 -0.99 -8.10
C VAL A 578 -25.37 -0.66 -9.57
N SER A 579 -25.37 0.62 -9.95
CA SER A 579 -25.04 1.05 -11.32
C SER A 579 -23.58 0.76 -11.66
N PHE A 580 -22.65 0.98 -10.71
CA PHE A 580 -21.25 0.59 -10.91
C PHE A 580 -21.05 -0.92 -11.06
N LEU A 581 -21.79 -1.72 -10.29
CA LEU A 581 -21.79 -3.17 -10.48
C LEU A 581 -22.33 -3.52 -11.87
N ALA A 582 -23.42 -2.90 -12.30
CA ALA A 582 -24.05 -3.17 -13.60
C ALA A 582 -23.13 -2.84 -14.78
N VAL A 583 -22.51 -1.66 -14.77
CA VAL A 583 -21.59 -1.23 -15.84
C VAL A 583 -20.30 -2.07 -15.87
N THR A 584 -19.79 -2.48 -14.71
CA THR A 584 -18.66 -3.43 -14.64
C THR A 584 -19.04 -4.78 -15.27
N LEU A 585 -20.25 -5.27 -15.02
CA LEU A 585 -20.76 -6.51 -15.60
C LEU A 585 -21.02 -6.42 -17.12
N THR A 586 -21.19 -5.22 -17.69
CA THR A 586 -21.25 -5.02 -19.14
C THR A 586 -19.89 -4.74 -19.79
N ASN A 587 -18.81 -5.06 -19.08
CA ASN A 587 -17.43 -4.90 -19.53
C ASN A 587 -17.05 -3.45 -19.86
N LYS A 588 -17.54 -2.52 -19.03
CA LYS A 588 -17.18 -1.10 -19.05
C LYS A 588 -16.49 -0.75 -17.72
N SER A 589 -15.29 -0.20 -17.80
CA SER A 589 -14.49 0.25 -16.64
C SER A 589 -14.18 1.74 -16.73
N GLY A 590 -13.67 2.33 -15.63
CA GLY A 590 -13.17 3.71 -15.64
C GLY A 590 -14.26 4.77 -15.83
N VAL A 591 -15.53 4.41 -15.60
CA VAL A 591 -16.68 5.30 -15.84
C VAL A 591 -17.02 6.20 -14.64
N SER A 592 -16.13 6.31 -13.64
CA SER A 592 -16.51 6.93 -12.37
C SER A 592 -16.96 8.38 -12.50
N ALA A 593 -16.31 9.15 -13.39
CA ALA A 593 -16.64 10.55 -13.63
C ALA A 593 -18.07 10.74 -14.18
N ALA A 594 -18.53 9.83 -15.04
CA ALA A 594 -19.86 9.93 -15.66
C ALA A 594 -20.99 9.58 -14.66
N TYR A 595 -20.71 8.72 -13.68
CA TYR A 595 -21.70 8.15 -12.77
C TYR A 595 -21.79 8.87 -11.41
N ASP A 596 -20.92 9.85 -11.14
CA ASP A 596 -20.85 10.55 -9.84
C ASP A 596 -22.17 11.21 -9.43
N ASP A 597 -22.86 11.84 -10.39
CA ASP A 597 -24.12 12.53 -10.16
C ASP A 597 -25.26 11.57 -9.73
N LEU A 598 -25.09 10.24 -9.86
CA LEU A 598 -26.06 9.25 -9.35
C LEU A 598 -26.22 9.29 -7.83
N LEU A 599 -25.22 9.80 -7.08
CA LEU A 599 -25.37 10.05 -5.64
C LEU A 599 -26.52 11.02 -5.32
N ASN A 600 -26.93 11.83 -6.30
CA ASN A 600 -28.03 12.78 -6.21
C ASN A 600 -29.32 12.29 -6.88
N VAL A 601 -29.39 11.02 -7.31
CA VAL A 601 -30.55 10.43 -7.98
C VAL A 601 -31.34 9.60 -6.97
N PHE A 602 -32.25 10.27 -6.27
CA PHE A 602 -33.13 9.70 -5.24
C PHE A 602 -34.49 9.28 -5.82
N ILE A 603 -34.49 8.78 -7.06
CA ILE A 603 -35.66 8.24 -7.75
C ILE A 603 -35.34 6.81 -8.19
N GLY A 604 -36.20 5.89 -7.82
CA GLY A 604 -36.14 4.48 -8.21
C GLY A 604 -37.43 3.75 -7.87
N ALA A 605 -38.15 4.21 -6.84
CA ALA A 605 -39.47 3.72 -6.46
C ALA A 605 -40.45 4.86 -6.09
N ALA A 606 -41.74 4.67 -6.29
CA ALA A 606 -42.82 5.56 -5.91
C ALA A 606 -43.29 5.31 -4.45
N PRO A 607 -43.84 6.33 -3.76
CA PRO A 607 -43.97 7.72 -4.19
C PRO A 607 -42.69 8.54 -3.94
N VAL A 608 -42.45 9.55 -4.77
CA VAL A 608 -41.41 10.58 -4.57
C VAL A 608 -42.06 11.95 -4.68
N GLU A 609 -41.73 12.86 -3.76
CA GLU A 609 -42.22 14.23 -3.81
C GLU A 609 -41.76 14.94 -5.10
N LYS A 610 -42.58 15.84 -5.63
CA LYS A 610 -42.31 16.53 -6.90
C LYS A 610 -40.94 17.23 -6.89
N ALA A 611 -40.60 17.94 -5.83
CA ALA A 611 -39.31 18.64 -5.73
C ALA A 611 -38.12 17.67 -5.76
N GLN A 612 -38.22 16.54 -5.06
CA GLN A 612 -37.18 15.51 -5.08
C GLN A 612 -37.08 14.82 -6.45
N TRP A 613 -38.23 14.60 -7.11
CA TRP A 613 -38.26 14.12 -8.49
C TRP A 613 -37.52 15.07 -9.43
N ASP A 614 -37.90 16.35 -9.44
CA ASP A 614 -37.35 17.34 -10.38
C ASP A 614 -35.83 17.45 -10.21
N ASN A 615 -35.34 17.48 -8.96
CA ASN A 615 -33.91 17.48 -8.65
C ASN A 615 -33.20 16.20 -9.12
N SER A 616 -33.76 15.03 -8.80
CA SER A 616 -33.16 13.73 -9.14
C SER A 616 -33.17 13.47 -10.65
N PHE A 617 -34.23 13.90 -11.34
CA PHE A 617 -34.35 13.81 -12.78
C PHE A 617 -33.34 14.71 -13.49
N GLY A 618 -33.10 15.91 -12.97
CA GLY A 618 -32.02 16.78 -13.43
C GLY A 618 -30.63 16.16 -13.25
N ALA A 619 -30.39 15.50 -12.11
CA ALA A 619 -29.13 14.76 -11.87
C ALA A 619 -28.98 13.55 -12.82
N LEU A 620 -30.02 12.75 -13.00
CA LEU A 620 -30.02 11.62 -13.93
C LEU A 620 -29.75 12.06 -15.37
N THR A 621 -30.33 13.17 -15.80
CA THR A 621 -30.08 13.75 -17.13
C THR A 621 -28.60 14.12 -17.31
N ARG A 622 -27.97 14.73 -16.29
CA ARG A 622 -26.54 15.04 -16.33
C ARG A 622 -25.67 13.79 -16.43
N VAL A 623 -26.02 12.73 -15.70
CA VAL A 623 -25.35 11.41 -15.82
C VAL A 623 -25.46 10.90 -17.26
N LEU A 624 -26.69 10.85 -17.81
CA LEU A 624 -26.94 10.35 -19.16
C LEU A 624 -26.16 11.14 -20.22
N ASN A 625 -26.06 12.47 -20.08
CA ASN A 625 -25.31 13.31 -21.00
C ASN A 625 -23.78 13.12 -20.89
N ARG A 626 -23.26 12.72 -19.73
CA ARG A 626 -21.83 12.43 -19.53
C ARG A 626 -21.42 11.02 -20.00
N VAL A 627 -22.34 10.06 -20.02
CA VAL A 627 -22.08 8.75 -20.60
C VAL A 627 -21.82 8.91 -22.10
N GLN A 628 -20.68 8.44 -22.60
CA GLN A 628 -20.29 8.67 -23.99
C GLN A 628 -21.08 7.80 -24.99
N ASP A 629 -21.57 6.65 -24.55
CA ASP A 629 -22.32 5.73 -25.40
C ASP A 629 -23.66 6.32 -25.89
N LYS A 630 -24.07 5.90 -27.10
CA LYS A 630 -25.32 6.33 -27.73
C LYS A 630 -26.55 5.56 -27.24
N GLU A 631 -26.35 4.41 -26.62
CA GLU A 631 -27.41 3.60 -26.04
C GLU A 631 -27.13 3.40 -24.54
N VAL A 632 -28.16 3.56 -23.70
CA VAL A 632 -28.08 3.34 -22.24
C VAL A 632 -29.33 2.58 -21.78
N VAL A 633 -29.16 1.64 -20.86
CA VAL A 633 -30.28 0.93 -20.22
C VAL A 633 -30.47 1.45 -18.80
N LEU A 634 -31.71 1.81 -18.46
CA LEU A 634 -32.15 2.09 -17.09
C LEU A 634 -32.91 0.89 -16.54
N LEU A 635 -32.48 0.33 -15.41
CA LEU A 635 -33.24 -0.65 -14.62
C LEU A 635 -33.93 0.11 -13.48
N VAL A 636 -35.26 0.02 -13.35
CA VAL A 636 -36.02 0.83 -12.38
C VAL A 636 -36.82 -0.07 -11.44
N ALA A 637 -36.80 0.23 -10.15
CA ALA A 637 -37.33 -0.61 -9.07
C ALA A 637 -38.84 -0.87 -9.15
N ASP A 638 -39.60 0.03 -9.78
CA ASP A 638 -41.02 -0.16 -9.99
C ASP A 638 -41.53 0.39 -11.32
N ARG A 639 -42.73 -0.09 -11.65
CA ARG A 639 -43.42 0.22 -12.89
C ARG A 639 -43.87 1.68 -12.99
N PRO A 640 -44.52 2.30 -11.99
CA PRO A 640 -44.93 3.71 -12.09
C PRO A 640 -43.77 4.67 -12.40
N THR A 641 -42.64 4.49 -11.72
CA THR A 641 -41.41 5.27 -11.93
C THR A 641 -40.84 5.00 -13.32
N ALA A 642 -40.80 3.73 -13.75
CA ALA A 642 -40.32 3.36 -15.08
C ALA A 642 -41.15 4.00 -16.20
N GLU A 643 -42.49 3.97 -16.11
CA GLU A 643 -43.36 4.59 -17.12
C GLU A 643 -43.16 6.11 -17.18
N ARG A 644 -43.04 6.76 -16.00
CA ARG A 644 -42.78 8.20 -15.94
C ARG A 644 -41.43 8.56 -16.59
N LEU A 645 -40.38 7.78 -16.33
CA LEU A 645 -39.08 7.98 -16.98
C LEU A 645 -39.15 7.76 -18.50
N ARG A 646 -39.92 6.77 -18.99
CA ARG A 646 -40.12 6.56 -20.44
C ARG A 646 -40.80 7.76 -21.10
N HIS A 647 -41.71 8.40 -20.39
CA HIS A 647 -42.41 9.59 -20.87
C HIS A 647 -41.50 10.84 -20.86
N ASP A 648 -40.79 11.08 -19.75
CA ASP A 648 -40.09 12.34 -19.52
C ASP A 648 -38.71 12.41 -20.20
N LEU A 649 -37.97 11.30 -20.29
CA LEU A 649 -36.58 11.30 -20.81
C LEU A 649 -36.44 11.71 -22.29
N PRO A 650 -37.31 11.27 -23.23
CA PRO A 650 -37.18 11.66 -24.63
C PRO A 650 -37.25 13.17 -24.89
N ALA A 651 -37.88 13.93 -23.99
CA ALA A 651 -37.98 15.39 -24.11
C ALA A 651 -36.67 16.12 -23.78
N VAL A 652 -35.76 15.49 -23.04
CA VAL A 652 -34.54 16.13 -22.50
C VAL A 652 -33.26 15.48 -23.01
N VAL A 653 -33.27 14.16 -23.25
CA VAL A 653 -32.13 13.41 -23.78
C VAL A 653 -32.45 12.99 -25.22
N THR A 654 -32.03 13.81 -26.18
CA THR A 654 -32.40 13.66 -27.60
C THR A 654 -31.32 13.00 -28.46
N ASP A 655 -30.07 13.00 -27.99
CA ASP A 655 -28.90 12.47 -28.71
C ASP A 655 -28.61 10.99 -28.39
N LYS A 656 -29.34 10.40 -27.43
CA LYS A 656 -29.14 9.03 -26.94
C LYS A 656 -30.44 8.24 -26.92
N LYS A 657 -30.33 6.95 -27.22
CA LYS A 657 -31.41 5.99 -27.04
C LYS A 657 -31.37 5.44 -25.62
N VAL A 658 -32.32 5.87 -24.80
CA VAL A 658 -32.46 5.39 -23.41
C VAL A 658 -33.55 4.33 -23.34
N THR A 659 -33.18 3.11 -22.96
CA THR A 659 -34.13 2.00 -22.79
C THR A 659 -34.46 1.82 -21.31
N VAL A 660 -35.70 2.07 -20.91
CA VAL A 660 -36.13 1.92 -19.50
C VAL A 660 -36.82 0.57 -19.30
N LEU A 661 -36.26 -0.25 -18.42
CA LEU A 661 -36.75 -1.57 -18.07
C LEU A 661 -37.31 -1.57 -16.64
N ASP A 662 -38.52 -2.10 -16.49
CA ASP A 662 -39.07 -2.41 -15.18
C ASP A 662 -38.30 -3.59 -14.58
N ALA A 663 -37.73 -3.40 -13.39
CA ALA A 663 -36.87 -4.33 -12.67
C ALA A 663 -37.27 -4.37 -11.18
N PRO A 664 -38.40 -5.01 -10.84
CA PRO A 664 -39.00 -4.95 -9.51
C PRO A 664 -38.00 -5.28 -8.40
N PHE A 665 -37.79 -4.36 -7.47
CA PHE A 665 -36.95 -4.56 -6.29
C PHE A 665 -37.79 -4.37 -5.02
N PRO A 666 -37.91 -5.38 -4.15
CA PRO A 666 -38.56 -5.21 -2.86
C PRO A 666 -37.66 -4.31 -2.00
N GLY A 667 -38.04 -3.03 -1.95
CA GLY A 667 -37.36 -1.99 -1.17
C GLY A 667 -37.41 -2.25 0.33
#